data_AF-A0A4W2GVP6-F1
#
_entry.id   AF-A0A4W2GVP6-F1
#
_cell.length_a   1.000
_cell.length_b   1.000
_cell.length_c   1.000
_cell.angle_alpha   90.00
_cell.angle_beta   90.00
_cell.angle_gamma   90.00
#
_symmetry.space_group_name_H-M   'P 1'
#
loop_
_entity.id
_entity.type
_entity.pdbx_description
1 polymer ?
#
loop_
_entity_poly.entity_id
_entity_poly.type
_entity_poly.pdbx_seq_one_letter_code
_entity_poly.pdbx_strand_id
1 'polypeptide(L)'
;MVTSYFQEQNVLRICIGKQGLCLAVPERTVRWCTVSNLEASKCYSFHDNMKKVLSVESPHVTCVKRTSYLDCIRAIAAHEADAVMVDGGLVYEAGLKPYNLKPVVAEFYGSKDDPQTHHYVVAVVKKGSNFQLNQLQGKKSCHTGLGWSAGWNIPMRMLLPSDWSQKAAAKFFAGSCVPCADQSNFPKLCQLCAGKGMDKCACSHHEPYFGYSGAFKCLQDGVGDVSFVRHLTVFENLANQADRDQYELLCRENTRRPVHEYKGCHLARVPSHAVVARSVDGKEDLIWELLSQAQEHFGKDKSAEFQLFYSPHGKDLLFTDAAIGFLRVPPKMDAKLYLGYEYFSVIQHLGRAIPEAEDPQRVMWCTVGHDEHVKCNRWSALSGGILACTVEESTEDCIAAIAKGEADAMSLDGGFIYTAGKCGLVPVLAENYLSQDGKEQLGSKCVNTPMKGYYVVAVVKKSDANLTWNSLRGKKSCHTAVGTSAGWNIPMGFLYNQTGSCKLDEFFSQSCAPGSDPESSLCALCRGSFKPAHMCAPNSHEQYYGSSGALRCLVEKGDVAFVKHPTVLQNTDGKNPEAWAKNLKPEDFQLLCLDGSRKPVTEAQSCHLAIVPSHAVVSRKDKADFVRRMLFNQQELFGRNGFEYMMFQLFKSPAKDLLFSDDTECLANLQDRTTYQKYLGPEYLQAIANVKHCLCSELLDACTFHGN
;
A
#
# COMPACT_ATOMS: atom_id res chain seq x y z
N MET A 1 32.54 18.47 51.05
CA MET A 1 31.15 18.80 51.46
C MET A 1 30.33 18.87 50.19
N VAL A 2 29.49 17.85 49.99
CA VAL A 2 28.58 17.70 48.85
C VAL A 2 27.18 17.58 49.46
N THR A 3 26.25 18.41 49.01
CA THR A 3 24.81 18.35 49.30
C THR A 3 24.10 18.31 47.95
N SER A 4 23.64 17.17 47.44
CA SER A 4 22.41 16.41 47.76
C SER A 4 21.11 17.20 47.51
N TYR A 5 20.46 16.95 46.36
CA TYR A 5 19.00 16.95 46.20
C TYR A 5 18.66 15.91 45.11
N PHE A 6 18.19 14.74 45.53
CA PHE A 6 17.54 13.73 44.69
C PHE A 6 16.03 13.88 44.92
N GLN A 7 15.26 13.99 43.84
CA GLN A 7 13.81 13.99 43.87
C GLN A 7 13.32 12.67 43.27
N GLU A 8 12.46 11.98 44.00
CA GLU A 8 11.99 10.61 43.81
C GLU A 8 11.22 10.42 42.48
N GLN A 9 11.59 9.38 41.71
CA GLN A 9 10.71 8.75 40.73
C GLN A 9 10.22 7.41 41.31
N ASN A 10 8.91 7.27 41.46
CA ASN A 10 8.28 6.02 41.87
C ASN A 10 8.38 4.98 40.74
N VAL A 11 9.30 4.03 40.87
CA VAL A 11 9.40 2.83 40.02
C VAL A 11 9.01 1.61 40.84
N LEU A 12 7.91 0.95 40.48
CA LEU A 12 7.50 -0.31 41.11
C LEU A 12 8.41 -1.44 40.59
N ARG A 13 9.30 -1.97 41.44
CA ARG A 13 10.20 -3.10 41.11
C ARG A 13 9.67 -4.40 41.71
N ILE A 14 9.41 -5.41 40.88
CA ILE A 14 9.25 -6.80 41.32
C ILE A 14 10.58 -7.53 41.08
N CYS A 15 11.29 -7.84 42.16
CA CYS A 15 12.54 -8.61 42.10
C CYS A 15 12.26 -10.07 42.47
N ILE A 16 12.40 -11.00 41.52
CA ILE A 16 12.39 -12.43 41.81
C ILE A 16 13.85 -12.90 41.97
N GLY A 17 14.18 -13.40 43.16
CA GLY A 17 15.29 -14.32 43.51
C GLY A 17 16.67 -14.21 42.83
N LYS A 18 17.68 -13.81 43.63
CA LYS A 18 19.14 -14.12 43.57
C LYS A 18 19.78 -14.51 42.22
N GLN A 19 19.61 -13.70 41.18
CA GLN A 19 20.63 -13.32 40.18
C GLN A 19 19.98 -12.24 39.31
N GLY A 20 20.11 -10.98 39.76
CA GLY A 20 19.27 -9.88 39.31
C GLY A 20 19.54 -9.44 37.87
N LEU A 21 18.72 -9.92 36.94
CA LEU A 21 18.28 -9.15 35.78
C LEU A 21 16.99 -8.41 36.17
N CYS A 22 17.09 -7.11 36.45
CA CYS A 22 15.90 -6.24 36.51
C CYS A 22 15.42 -6.02 35.08
N LEU A 23 14.36 -6.72 34.67
CA LEU A 23 13.61 -6.32 33.48
C LEU A 23 12.81 -5.08 33.86
N ALA A 24 13.24 -3.91 33.38
CA ALA A 24 12.41 -2.71 33.42
C ALA A 24 11.18 -3.00 32.56
N VAL A 25 9.99 -3.07 33.18
CA VAL A 25 8.73 -3.14 32.43
C VAL A 25 8.63 -1.83 31.65
N PRO A 26 8.54 -1.83 30.31
CA PRO A 26 8.39 -0.61 29.57
C PRO A 26 7.13 0.12 30.02
N GLU A 27 7.25 1.41 30.27
CA GLU A 27 6.13 2.25 30.68
C GLU A 27 5.04 2.18 29.58
N ARG A 28 3.90 1.55 29.88
CA ARG A 28 2.75 1.37 28.96
C ARG A 28 1.95 2.66 28.78
N THR A 29 2.66 3.78 28.65
CA THR A 29 2.11 5.12 28.52
C THR A 29 2.24 5.60 27.08
N VAL A 30 1.13 6.06 26.51
CA VAL A 30 1.05 6.77 25.22
C VAL A 30 0.92 8.27 25.49
N ARG A 31 1.88 9.06 25.02
CA ARG A 31 1.83 10.54 25.10
C ARG A 31 1.08 11.11 23.90
N TRP A 32 -0.18 11.48 24.11
CA TRP A 32 -1.04 12.08 23.11
C TRP A 32 -0.77 13.58 22.96
N CYS A 33 -0.46 14.04 21.75
CA CYS A 33 -0.25 15.46 21.49
C CYS A 33 -1.56 16.19 21.21
N THR A 34 -1.73 17.37 21.78
CA THR A 34 -2.91 18.24 21.62
C THR A 34 -2.48 19.64 21.19
N VAL A 35 -3.26 20.30 20.34
CA VAL A 35 -2.92 21.60 19.73
C VAL A 35 -3.67 22.79 20.32
N SER A 36 -4.58 22.57 21.28
CA SER A 36 -5.34 23.65 21.92
C SER A 36 -5.63 23.38 23.40
N ASN A 37 -6.06 24.41 24.14
CA ASN A 37 -6.50 24.26 25.53
C ASN A 37 -7.74 23.36 25.66
N LEU A 38 -8.69 23.50 24.74
CA LEU A 38 -9.93 22.72 24.74
C LEU A 38 -9.63 21.24 24.49
N GLU A 39 -8.72 20.97 23.57
CA GLU A 39 -8.28 19.63 23.25
C GLU A 39 -7.45 19.00 24.37
N ALA A 40 -6.53 19.74 24.99
CA ALA A 40 -5.82 19.30 26.18
C ALA A 40 -6.80 18.96 27.33
N SER A 41 -7.83 19.77 27.53
CA SER A 41 -8.87 19.52 28.54
C SER A 41 -9.63 18.22 28.26
N LYS A 42 -10.02 17.98 26.99
CA LYS A 42 -10.65 16.72 26.58
C LYS A 42 -9.70 15.53 26.76
N CYS A 43 -8.41 15.71 26.48
CA CYS A 43 -7.41 14.67 26.68
C CYS A 43 -7.23 14.31 28.17
N TYR A 44 -7.23 15.27 29.09
CA TYR A 44 -7.18 14.97 30.51
C TYR A 44 -8.44 14.21 30.96
N SER A 45 -9.61 14.58 30.46
CA SER A 45 -10.85 13.82 30.69
C SER A 45 -10.77 12.40 30.11
N PHE A 46 -10.15 12.22 28.93
CA PHE A 46 -9.90 10.92 28.33
C PHE A 46 -9.00 10.06 29.23
N HIS A 47 -7.88 10.61 29.70
CA HIS A 47 -6.97 9.96 30.64
C HIS A 47 -7.69 9.51 31.92
N ASP A 48 -8.45 10.41 32.56
CA ASP A 48 -9.10 10.12 33.83
C ASP A 48 -10.18 9.04 33.69
N ASN A 49 -10.95 9.07 32.60
CA ASN A 49 -11.98 8.05 32.37
C ASN A 49 -11.39 6.70 31.98
N MET A 50 -10.31 6.66 31.19
CA MET A 50 -9.60 5.42 30.90
C MET A 50 -9.06 4.78 32.18
N LYS A 51 -8.50 5.55 33.11
CA LYS A 51 -8.04 5.04 34.42
C LYS A 51 -9.13 4.40 35.27
N LYS A 52 -10.41 4.78 35.10
CA LYS A 52 -11.53 4.18 35.84
C LYS A 52 -11.91 2.79 35.33
N VAL A 53 -11.76 2.55 34.04
CA VAL A 53 -12.24 1.33 33.37
C VAL A 53 -11.15 0.32 33.09
N LEU A 54 -9.89 0.76 33.07
CA LEU A 54 -8.74 -0.07 32.73
C LEU A 54 -7.97 -0.57 33.96
N SER A 55 -7.37 -1.76 33.83
CA SER A 55 -6.51 -2.32 34.88
C SER A 55 -5.14 -1.64 34.89
N VAL A 56 -4.35 -1.89 35.93
CA VAL A 56 -2.98 -1.33 36.06
C VAL A 56 -2.04 -1.83 34.94
N GLU A 57 -2.38 -2.94 34.28
CA GLU A 57 -1.58 -3.52 33.19
C GLU A 57 -1.98 -2.99 31.80
N SER A 58 -3.09 -2.25 31.71
CA SER A 58 -3.60 -1.68 30.46
C SER A 58 -2.84 -0.42 30.04
N PRO A 59 -2.90 -0.03 28.75
CA PRO A 59 -2.27 1.20 28.27
C PRO A 59 -2.89 2.45 28.90
N HIS A 60 -2.03 3.40 29.28
CA HIS A 60 -2.41 4.71 29.79
C HIS A 60 -2.15 5.81 28.77
N VAL A 61 -2.96 6.87 28.78
CA VAL A 61 -2.76 8.04 27.93
C VAL A 61 -2.32 9.23 28.78
N THR A 62 -1.31 9.98 28.33
CA THR A 62 -0.92 11.27 28.93
C THR A 62 -0.95 12.35 27.88
N CYS A 63 -1.15 13.61 28.29
CA CYS A 63 -1.43 14.70 27.35
C CYS A 63 -0.24 15.65 27.24
N VAL A 64 0.23 15.88 26.02
CA VAL A 64 1.32 16.79 25.68
C VAL A 64 0.78 17.94 24.84
N LYS A 65 0.73 19.14 25.40
CA LYS A 65 0.23 20.31 24.69
C LYS A 65 1.30 20.96 23.80
N ARG A 66 0.92 21.29 22.57
CA ARG A 66 1.68 22.10 21.60
C ARG A 66 0.76 23.18 21.00
N THR A 67 1.32 23.99 20.10
CA THR A 67 0.65 25.15 19.48
C THR A 67 0.08 24.87 18.09
N SER A 68 0.50 23.79 17.44
CA SER A 68 0.05 23.41 16.11
C SER A 68 0.26 21.92 15.85
N TYR A 69 -0.43 21.37 14.85
CA TYR A 69 -0.22 19.98 14.42
C TYR A 69 1.22 19.73 13.94
N LEU A 70 1.87 20.72 13.32
CA LEU A 70 3.27 20.62 12.90
C LEU A 70 4.21 20.53 14.11
N ASP A 71 3.92 21.25 15.19
CA ASP A 71 4.67 21.12 16.43
C ASP A 71 4.45 19.77 17.11
N CYS A 72 3.26 19.18 16.98
CA CYS A 72 3.02 17.80 17.39
C CYS A 72 3.83 16.80 16.56
N ILE A 73 3.86 16.94 15.22
CA ILE A 73 4.68 16.11 14.34
C ILE A 73 6.16 16.19 14.74
N ARG A 74 6.68 17.40 14.96
CA ARG A 74 8.06 17.62 15.47
C ARG A 74 8.27 16.96 16.82
N ALA A 75 7.34 17.12 17.76
CA ALA A 75 7.43 16.52 19.09
C ALA A 75 7.44 14.99 19.05
N ILE A 76 6.66 14.37 18.15
CA ILE A 76 6.66 12.91 17.97
C ILE A 76 7.99 12.43 17.41
N ALA A 77 8.51 13.10 16.38
CA ALA A 77 9.82 12.80 15.81
C ALA A 77 10.96 12.99 16.83
N ALA A 78 10.83 13.97 17.73
CA ALA A 78 11.79 14.24 18.81
C ALA A 78 11.61 13.37 20.06
N HIS A 79 10.75 12.35 20.02
CA HIS A 79 10.41 11.49 21.16
C HIS A 79 9.83 12.24 22.38
N GLU A 80 9.23 13.41 22.19
CA GLU A 80 8.53 14.18 23.24
C GLU A 80 7.04 13.84 23.33
N ALA A 81 6.45 13.33 22.25
CA ALA A 81 5.11 12.78 22.16
C ALA A 81 5.14 11.43 21.42
N ASP A 82 4.04 10.68 21.44
CA ASP A 82 3.94 9.37 20.81
C ASP A 82 2.92 9.34 19.65
N ALA A 83 1.81 10.07 19.76
CA ALA A 83 0.74 10.04 18.78
C ALA A 83 0.01 11.38 18.66
N VAL A 84 -0.53 11.67 17.48
CA VAL A 84 -1.46 12.77 17.20
C VAL A 84 -2.37 12.40 16.04
N MET A 85 -3.64 12.78 16.09
CA MET A 85 -4.57 12.66 14.97
C MET A 85 -4.34 13.82 14.00
N VAL A 86 -4.20 13.53 12.70
CA VAL A 86 -3.99 14.56 11.67
C VAL A 86 -4.85 14.32 10.44
N ASP A 87 -5.17 15.41 9.74
CA ASP A 87 -5.78 15.35 8.41
C ASP A 87 -4.84 14.66 7.40
N GLY A 88 -5.41 14.02 6.36
CA GLY A 88 -4.64 13.35 5.31
C GLY A 88 -3.56 14.23 4.66
N GLY A 89 -3.79 15.55 4.55
CA GLY A 89 -2.81 16.48 3.98
C GLY A 89 -1.60 16.67 4.88
N LEU A 90 -1.75 16.47 6.19
CA LEU A 90 -0.67 16.52 7.17
C LEU A 90 0.01 15.16 7.38
N VAL A 91 -0.63 14.04 7.00
CA VAL A 91 0.05 12.73 6.90
C VAL A 91 1.21 12.82 5.90
N TYR A 92 1.03 13.59 4.81
CA TYR A 92 2.11 13.85 3.84
C TYR A 92 3.32 14.47 4.53
N GLU A 93 3.12 15.60 5.20
CA GLU A 93 4.19 16.32 5.92
C GLU A 93 4.84 15.45 6.99
N ALA A 94 4.03 14.71 7.76
CA ALA A 94 4.50 13.80 8.80
C ALA A 94 5.39 12.67 8.23
N GLY A 95 5.12 12.21 7.02
CA GLY A 95 5.91 11.18 6.33
C GLY A 95 7.22 11.66 5.73
N LEU A 96 7.41 12.97 5.56
CA LEU A 96 8.64 13.51 4.98
C LEU A 96 9.83 13.42 5.96
N LYS A 97 11.04 13.37 5.40
CA LYS A 97 12.27 13.59 6.16
C LYS A 97 12.30 15.04 6.69
N PRO A 98 12.72 15.29 7.94
CA PRO A 98 13.33 14.33 8.88
C PRO A 98 12.33 13.57 9.78
N TYR A 99 11.02 13.80 9.67
CA TYR A 99 10.04 13.27 10.62
C TYR A 99 9.81 11.76 10.47
N ASN A 100 9.69 11.24 9.24
CA ASN A 100 9.51 9.82 8.92
C ASN A 100 8.42 9.11 9.78
N LEU A 101 7.30 9.80 10.04
CA LEU A 101 6.16 9.24 10.74
C LEU A 101 5.28 8.45 9.75
N LYS A 102 4.47 7.54 10.26
CA LYS A 102 3.50 6.79 9.45
C LYS A 102 2.13 6.74 10.14
N PRO A 103 1.04 6.61 9.37
CA PRO A 103 -0.29 6.39 9.95
C PRO A 103 -0.37 4.99 10.57
N VAL A 104 -0.93 4.90 11.77
CA VAL A 104 -1.07 3.62 12.53
C VAL A 104 -2.53 3.27 12.82
N VAL A 105 -3.40 4.28 12.87
CA VAL A 105 -4.83 4.12 13.11
C VAL A 105 -5.58 5.13 12.25
N ALA A 106 -6.63 4.70 11.55
CA ALA A 106 -7.47 5.59 10.74
C ALA A 106 -8.86 5.74 11.35
N GLU A 107 -9.44 6.93 11.25
CA GLU A 107 -10.86 7.10 11.51
C GLU A 107 -11.68 6.40 10.43
N PHE A 108 -12.84 5.84 10.81
CA PHE A 108 -13.85 5.47 9.83
C PHE A 108 -15.17 6.20 10.08
N TYR A 109 -15.85 6.48 8.97
CA TYR A 109 -17.15 7.12 8.90
C TYR A 109 -18.19 6.11 8.36
N GLY A 110 -19.43 6.57 8.15
CA GLY A 110 -20.49 5.71 7.65
C GLY A 110 -21.11 4.87 8.76
N SER A 111 -20.99 3.56 8.68
CA SER A 111 -21.56 2.62 9.66
C SER A 111 -20.54 1.57 10.12
N LYS A 112 -20.89 0.77 11.13
CA LYS A 112 -20.01 -0.33 11.58
C LYS A 112 -19.98 -1.49 10.59
N ASP A 113 -21.07 -1.70 9.85
CA ASP A 113 -21.20 -2.78 8.86
C ASP A 113 -20.55 -2.39 7.51
N ASP A 114 -20.43 -1.09 7.25
CA ASP A 114 -19.78 -0.49 6.06
C ASP A 114 -18.85 0.65 6.50
N PRO A 115 -17.67 0.34 7.07
CA PRO A 115 -16.74 1.33 7.61
C PRO A 115 -15.96 2.03 6.49
N GLN A 116 -16.17 3.33 6.34
CA GLN A 116 -15.54 4.13 5.28
C GLN A 116 -14.32 4.88 5.82
N THR A 117 -13.11 4.47 5.43
CA THR A 117 -11.84 5.14 5.78
C THR A 117 -11.46 6.24 4.78
N HIS A 118 -12.47 6.94 4.26
CA HIS A 118 -12.31 7.99 3.25
C HIS A 118 -13.46 9.00 3.36
N HIS A 119 -13.26 10.18 2.78
CA HIS A 119 -14.31 11.17 2.66
C HIS A 119 -14.19 11.94 1.34
N TYR A 120 -15.30 12.59 0.95
CA TYR A 120 -15.36 13.45 -0.22
C TYR A 120 -15.07 14.90 0.14
N VAL A 121 -14.19 15.53 -0.65
CA VAL A 121 -13.92 16.97 -0.63
C VAL A 121 -14.92 17.67 -1.53
N VAL A 122 -15.60 18.70 -1.03
CA VAL A 122 -16.64 19.43 -1.74
C VAL A 122 -16.44 20.94 -1.64
N ALA A 123 -16.93 21.67 -2.65
CA ALA A 123 -17.04 23.12 -2.63
C ALA A 123 -18.49 23.50 -2.39
N VAL A 124 -18.79 24.02 -1.19
CA VAL A 124 -20.14 24.39 -0.77
C VAL A 124 -20.37 25.89 -1.02
N VAL A 125 -21.54 26.22 -1.54
CA VAL A 125 -21.98 27.60 -1.78
C VAL A 125 -23.41 27.79 -1.27
N LYS A 126 -23.81 29.04 -1.03
CA LYS A 126 -25.22 29.36 -0.78
C LYS A 126 -26.04 29.23 -2.05
N LYS A 127 -27.23 28.66 -1.94
CA LYS A 127 -28.22 28.61 -3.01
C LYS A 127 -28.59 30.03 -3.46
N GLY A 128 -28.74 30.23 -4.77
CA GLY A 128 -28.98 31.56 -5.37
C GLY A 128 -27.71 32.36 -5.66
N SER A 129 -26.53 31.89 -5.26
CA SER A 129 -25.28 32.40 -5.86
C SER A 129 -25.22 31.98 -7.34
N ASN A 130 -24.90 32.89 -8.25
CA ASN A 130 -24.96 32.62 -9.71
C ASN A 130 -23.55 32.39 -10.29
N PHE A 131 -22.80 31.41 -9.77
CA PHE A 131 -21.46 31.09 -10.29
C PHE A 131 -21.11 29.60 -10.18
N GLN A 132 -20.32 29.10 -11.11
CA GLN A 132 -19.83 27.72 -11.14
C GLN A 132 -18.37 27.62 -10.67
N LEU A 133 -17.85 26.40 -10.63
CA LEU A 133 -16.50 26.13 -10.13
C LEU A 133 -15.39 26.89 -10.90
N ASN A 134 -15.49 26.98 -12.22
CA ASN A 134 -14.58 27.75 -13.07
C ASN A 134 -14.70 29.29 -12.93
N GLN A 135 -15.70 29.78 -12.19
CA GLN A 135 -15.97 31.22 -12.01
C GLN A 135 -15.58 31.72 -10.61
N LEU A 136 -14.75 30.96 -9.89
CA LEU A 136 -14.30 31.31 -8.55
C LEU A 136 -13.23 32.40 -8.49
N GLN A 137 -12.65 32.79 -9.64
CA GLN A 137 -11.70 33.89 -9.68
C GLN A 137 -12.36 35.20 -9.25
N GLY A 138 -11.72 35.92 -8.32
CA GLY A 138 -12.23 37.15 -7.73
C GLY A 138 -13.37 36.95 -6.72
N LYS A 139 -13.72 35.71 -6.36
CA LYS A 139 -14.67 35.42 -5.26
C LYS A 139 -13.96 35.41 -3.90
N LYS A 140 -14.75 35.41 -2.84
CA LYS A 140 -14.28 35.24 -1.46
C LYS A 140 -14.35 33.77 -1.05
N SER A 141 -13.33 33.26 -0.38
CA SER A 141 -13.24 31.83 -0.06
C SER A 141 -12.94 31.54 1.42
N CYS A 142 -13.53 30.44 1.92
CA CYS A 142 -13.32 29.93 3.27
C CYS A 142 -12.65 28.54 3.19
N HIS A 143 -11.60 28.34 3.97
CA HIS A 143 -10.76 27.14 3.94
C HIS A 143 -10.58 26.58 5.36
N THR A 144 -10.48 25.27 5.51
CA THR A 144 -10.31 24.62 6.83
C THR A 144 -8.98 24.98 7.49
N GLY A 145 -7.92 25.08 6.69
CA GLY A 145 -6.56 25.40 7.12
C GLY A 145 -5.55 25.13 6.01
N LEU A 146 -4.41 25.82 6.07
CA LEU A 146 -3.30 25.63 5.13
C LEU A 146 -2.76 24.20 5.26
N GLY A 147 -2.55 23.52 4.12
CA GLY A 147 -2.00 22.16 4.05
C GLY A 147 -3.02 21.03 4.27
N TRP A 148 -4.28 21.34 4.59
CA TRP A 148 -5.33 20.34 4.76
C TRP A 148 -5.83 19.84 3.40
N SER A 149 -6.21 18.56 3.33
CA SER A 149 -6.72 17.91 2.12
C SER A 149 -7.90 18.65 1.51
N ALA A 150 -8.96 18.80 2.29
CA ALA A 150 -10.22 19.33 1.82
C ALA A 150 -10.19 20.86 1.66
N GLY A 151 -9.57 21.54 2.63
CA GLY A 151 -9.56 23.00 2.67
C GLY A 151 -8.52 23.65 1.77
N TRP A 152 -7.43 22.97 1.43
CA TRP A 152 -6.31 23.60 0.71
C TRP A 152 -5.79 22.77 -0.47
N ASN A 153 -5.24 21.58 -0.21
CA ASN A 153 -4.47 20.84 -1.23
C ASN A 153 -5.31 20.49 -2.46
N ILE A 154 -6.52 19.94 -2.27
CA ILE A 154 -7.39 19.56 -3.39
C ILE A 154 -7.94 20.78 -4.14
N PRO A 155 -8.56 21.80 -3.48
CA PRO A 155 -9.05 22.98 -4.19
C PRO A 155 -7.96 23.74 -4.94
N MET A 156 -6.79 23.95 -4.33
CA MET A 156 -5.72 24.72 -4.96
C MET A 156 -5.17 23.99 -6.18
N ARG A 157 -5.02 22.65 -6.13
CA ARG A 157 -4.56 21.87 -7.29
C ARG A 157 -5.47 22.05 -8.48
N MET A 158 -6.78 22.00 -8.20
CA MET A 158 -7.80 21.99 -9.23
C MET A 158 -8.00 23.38 -9.84
N LEU A 159 -7.97 24.44 -9.03
CA LEU A 159 -8.21 25.81 -9.49
C LEU A 159 -6.95 26.47 -10.07
N LEU A 160 -5.77 26.06 -9.62
CA LEU A 160 -4.50 26.70 -9.97
C LEU A 160 -3.45 25.66 -10.41
N PRO A 161 -3.71 24.88 -11.48
CA PRO A 161 -2.87 23.74 -11.86
C PRO A 161 -1.42 24.12 -12.24
N SER A 162 -1.20 25.36 -12.71
CA SER A 162 0.12 25.86 -13.15
C SER A 162 0.94 26.49 -12.02
N ASP A 163 0.30 27.15 -11.07
CA ASP A 163 0.92 27.77 -9.89
C ASP A 163 -0.13 27.87 -8.80
N TRP A 164 -0.14 26.89 -7.91
CA TRP A 164 -0.99 26.81 -6.73
C TRP A 164 -0.32 27.31 -5.44
N SER A 165 0.71 28.15 -5.56
CA SER A 165 1.34 28.75 -4.39
C SER A 165 0.36 29.63 -3.59
N GLN A 166 0.69 29.87 -2.31
CA GLN A 166 -0.04 30.86 -1.49
C GLN A 166 -0.11 32.24 -2.19
N LYS A 167 0.94 32.61 -2.94
CA LYS A 167 0.99 33.85 -3.73
C LYS A 167 -0.04 33.85 -4.87
N ALA A 168 -0.16 32.75 -5.59
CA ALA A 168 -1.14 32.64 -6.66
C ALA A 168 -2.58 32.58 -6.12
N ALA A 169 -2.80 31.82 -5.05
CA ALA A 169 -4.09 31.78 -4.34
C ALA A 169 -4.53 33.18 -3.86
N ALA A 170 -3.59 33.94 -3.27
CA ALA A 170 -3.84 35.31 -2.81
C ALA A 170 -4.15 36.31 -3.96
N LYS A 171 -3.76 36.00 -5.19
CA LYS A 171 -4.13 36.77 -6.39
C LYS A 171 -5.44 36.31 -7.00
N PHE A 172 -5.74 35.01 -6.90
CA PHE A 172 -6.91 34.40 -7.51
C PHE A 172 -8.20 34.81 -6.80
N PHE A 173 -8.24 34.77 -5.47
CA PHE A 173 -9.41 35.20 -4.68
C PHE A 173 -9.36 36.68 -4.33
N ALA A 174 -10.53 37.31 -4.19
CA ALA A 174 -10.62 38.71 -3.73
C ALA A 174 -10.20 38.86 -2.27
N GLY A 175 -10.42 37.84 -1.46
CA GLY A 175 -9.98 37.70 -0.07
C GLY A 175 -10.40 36.33 0.45
N SER A 176 -9.65 35.80 1.41
CA SER A 176 -9.90 34.45 1.94
C SER A 176 -9.79 34.43 3.46
N CYS A 177 -10.33 33.38 4.08
CA CYS A 177 -9.86 32.91 5.37
C CYS A 177 -9.20 31.55 5.20
N VAL A 178 -7.88 31.53 5.35
CA VAL A 178 -7.01 30.35 5.30
C VAL A 178 -6.24 30.29 6.62
N PRO A 179 -6.81 29.68 7.67
CA PRO A 179 -6.11 29.49 8.93
C PRO A 179 -4.74 28.84 8.74
N CYS A 180 -3.78 29.14 9.63
CA CYS A 180 -2.38 28.71 9.54
C CYS A 180 -1.55 29.41 8.45
N ALA A 181 -2.13 30.26 7.60
CA ALA A 181 -1.38 31.06 6.65
C ALA A 181 -0.60 32.18 7.35
N ASP A 182 0.56 32.54 6.81
CA ASP A 182 1.36 33.64 7.33
C ASP A 182 0.71 34.99 6.96
N GLN A 183 0.05 35.61 7.93
CA GLN A 183 -0.62 36.90 7.76
C GLN A 183 0.32 38.02 7.31
N SER A 184 1.61 37.95 7.67
CA SER A 184 2.59 38.99 7.32
C SER A 184 2.94 38.95 5.84
N ASN A 185 3.14 37.75 5.31
CA ASN A 185 3.50 37.54 3.91
C ASN A 185 2.28 37.46 2.98
N PHE A 186 1.13 36.98 3.48
CA PHE A 186 -0.09 36.75 2.69
C PHE A 186 -1.35 37.32 3.37
N PRO A 187 -1.43 38.64 3.59
CA PRO A 187 -2.54 39.27 4.33
C PRO A 187 -3.92 39.01 3.71
N LYS A 188 -3.99 38.87 2.38
CA LYS A 188 -5.23 38.52 1.67
C LYS A 188 -5.79 37.14 2.03
N LEU A 189 -4.93 36.18 2.38
CA LEU A 189 -5.36 34.84 2.77
C LEU A 189 -5.96 34.81 4.18
N CYS A 190 -5.65 35.80 5.01
CA CYS A 190 -6.16 35.94 6.37
C CYS A 190 -7.22 37.05 6.50
N GLN A 191 -7.58 37.72 5.40
CA GLN A 191 -8.41 38.92 5.40
C GLN A 191 -9.78 38.67 6.04
N LEU A 192 -10.40 37.54 5.70
CA LEU A 192 -11.76 37.17 6.11
C LEU A 192 -11.82 36.42 7.44
N CYS A 193 -10.67 36.07 8.02
CA CYS A 193 -10.63 35.36 9.30
C CYS A 193 -11.13 36.24 10.45
N ALA A 194 -11.83 35.62 11.40
CA ALA A 194 -12.63 36.31 12.42
C ALA A 194 -11.90 36.48 13.76
N GLY A 195 -10.76 35.81 13.95
CA GLY A 195 -9.93 35.95 15.14
C GLY A 195 -9.43 37.39 15.35
N LYS A 196 -9.03 37.70 16.57
CA LYS A 196 -8.61 39.06 16.99
C LYS A 196 -7.13 39.07 17.38
N GLY A 197 -6.43 40.16 17.05
CA GLY A 197 -5.03 40.31 17.41
C GLY A 197 -4.18 39.16 16.89
N MET A 198 -3.46 38.48 17.79
CA MET A 198 -2.61 37.33 17.48
C MET A 198 -3.41 36.04 17.15
N ASP A 199 -4.70 36.00 17.50
CA ASP A 199 -5.56 34.85 17.22
C ASP A 199 -6.20 34.93 15.82
N LYS A 200 -6.04 36.05 15.11
CA LYS A 200 -6.51 36.17 13.73
C LYS A 200 -5.73 35.20 12.84
N CYS A 201 -6.45 34.36 12.09
CA CYS A 201 -5.84 33.37 11.19
C CYS A 201 -5.03 32.28 11.92
N ALA A 202 -5.24 32.11 13.23
CA ALA A 202 -4.52 31.13 14.03
C ALA A 202 -4.77 29.69 13.55
N CYS A 203 -3.77 28.82 13.74
CA CYS A 203 -3.85 27.40 13.39
C CYS A 203 -4.50 26.56 14.52
N SER A 204 -5.58 27.07 15.11
CA SER A 204 -6.27 26.46 16.24
C SER A 204 -7.68 27.01 16.39
N HIS A 205 -8.46 26.47 17.32
CA HIS A 205 -9.81 26.94 17.65
C HIS A 205 -9.89 28.38 18.22
N HIS A 206 -8.76 29.06 18.44
CA HIS A 206 -8.78 30.50 18.71
C HIS A 206 -9.24 31.32 17.50
N GLU A 207 -9.08 30.78 16.28
CA GLU A 207 -9.70 31.32 15.07
C GLU A 207 -11.10 30.70 14.89
N PRO A 208 -12.20 31.48 14.96
CA PRO A 208 -13.55 30.95 14.84
C PRO A 208 -13.86 30.27 13.50
N TYR A 209 -13.13 30.62 12.44
CA TYR A 209 -13.27 30.01 11.11
C TYR A 209 -12.29 28.85 10.84
N PHE A 210 -11.65 28.31 11.88
CA PHE A 210 -10.75 27.14 11.79
C PHE A 210 -11.49 25.80 11.67
N GLY A 211 -10.89 24.86 10.92
CA GLY A 211 -11.39 23.51 10.75
C GLY A 211 -12.63 23.43 9.85
N TYR A 212 -13.25 22.26 9.76
CA TYR A 212 -14.41 22.05 8.88
C TYR A 212 -15.60 22.92 9.26
N SER A 213 -15.99 22.89 10.54
CA SER A 213 -17.15 23.64 11.03
C SER A 213 -16.92 25.15 10.96
N GLY A 214 -15.69 25.62 11.24
CA GLY A 214 -15.34 27.04 11.14
C GLY A 214 -15.35 27.55 9.69
N ALA A 215 -14.78 26.79 8.76
CA ALA A 215 -14.80 27.14 7.34
C ALA A 215 -16.23 27.16 6.78
N PHE A 216 -17.11 26.25 7.23
CA PHE A 216 -18.52 26.31 6.87
C PHE A 216 -19.20 27.53 7.50
N LYS A 217 -18.93 27.83 8.77
CA LYS A 217 -19.44 29.02 9.46
C LYS A 217 -19.07 30.33 8.73
N CYS A 218 -17.85 30.44 8.20
CA CYS A 218 -17.43 31.57 7.36
C CYS A 218 -18.33 31.80 6.13
N LEU A 219 -18.84 30.72 5.52
CA LEU A 219 -19.86 30.79 4.48
C LEU A 219 -21.23 31.15 5.07
N GLN A 220 -21.64 30.53 6.18
CA GLN A 220 -22.93 30.80 6.83
C GLN A 220 -23.08 32.29 7.17
N ASP A 221 -22.06 32.89 7.78
CA ASP A 221 -22.00 34.29 8.17
C ASP A 221 -21.96 35.25 6.94
N GLY A 222 -21.85 34.72 5.72
CA GLY A 222 -21.84 35.51 4.48
C GLY A 222 -20.53 36.26 4.21
N VAL A 223 -19.47 35.86 4.91
CA VAL A 223 -18.14 36.48 4.76
C VAL A 223 -17.45 35.95 3.49
N GLY A 224 -17.54 34.65 3.23
CA GLY A 224 -17.08 34.01 1.99
C GLY A 224 -18.23 33.61 1.07
N ASP A 225 -17.93 33.50 -0.23
CA ASP A 225 -18.87 33.04 -1.27
C ASP A 225 -18.87 31.51 -1.41
N VAL A 226 -17.71 30.88 -1.17
CA VAL A 226 -17.49 29.43 -1.25
C VAL A 226 -16.74 28.92 -0.03
N SER A 227 -17.09 27.72 0.44
CA SER A 227 -16.37 27.01 1.50
C SER A 227 -15.90 25.65 1.01
N PHE A 228 -14.61 25.35 1.20
CA PHE A 228 -14.02 24.07 0.86
C PHE A 228 -13.92 23.18 2.10
N VAL A 229 -14.74 22.13 2.15
CA VAL A 229 -14.91 21.27 3.33
C VAL A 229 -15.15 19.82 2.89
N ARG A 230 -15.31 18.90 3.87
CA ARG A 230 -15.76 17.53 3.60
C ARG A 230 -17.28 17.48 3.45
N HIS A 231 -17.78 16.49 2.72
CA HIS A 231 -19.22 16.30 2.53
C HIS A 231 -20.03 16.17 3.83
N LEU A 232 -19.42 15.65 4.90
CA LEU A 232 -20.07 15.47 6.21
C LEU A 232 -20.42 16.81 6.90
N THR A 233 -19.66 17.88 6.61
CA THR A 233 -19.69 19.13 7.39
C THR A 233 -21.07 19.80 7.42
N VAL A 234 -21.78 19.80 6.30
CA VAL A 234 -23.13 20.41 6.21
C VAL A 234 -24.11 19.64 7.10
N PHE A 235 -24.02 18.31 7.14
CA PHE A 235 -24.91 17.45 7.93
C PHE A 235 -24.59 17.50 9.43
N GLU A 236 -23.31 17.69 9.79
CA GLU A 236 -22.85 17.85 11.18
C GLU A 236 -23.27 19.18 11.81
N ASN A 237 -23.40 20.23 10.99
CA ASN A 237 -23.68 21.59 11.47
C ASN A 237 -25.15 22.00 11.33
N LEU A 238 -25.91 21.35 10.45
CA LEU A 238 -27.33 21.63 10.23
C LEU A 238 -28.15 20.37 10.45
N ALA A 239 -29.01 20.37 11.47
CA ALA A 239 -29.88 19.24 11.78
C ALA A 239 -31.07 19.15 10.80
N ASN A 240 -31.66 20.29 10.44
CA ASN A 240 -32.89 20.32 9.63
C ASN A 240 -32.57 20.30 8.13
N GLN A 241 -33.37 19.54 7.39
CA GLN A 241 -33.24 19.47 5.93
C GLN A 241 -33.47 20.83 5.26
N ALA A 242 -34.46 21.60 5.71
CA ALA A 242 -34.76 22.92 5.14
C ALA A 242 -33.57 23.90 5.20
N ASP A 243 -32.75 23.82 6.26
CA ASP A 243 -31.54 24.63 6.39
C ASP A 243 -30.45 24.15 5.42
N ARG A 244 -30.32 22.82 5.25
CA ARG A 244 -29.36 22.20 4.31
C ARG A 244 -29.69 22.57 2.85
N ASP A 245 -30.97 22.67 2.51
CA ASP A 245 -31.46 23.00 1.17
C ASP A 245 -31.14 24.45 0.74
N GLN A 246 -30.64 25.28 1.66
CA GLN A 246 -30.10 26.61 1.35
C GLN A 246 -28.67 26.57 0.81
N TYR A 247 -28.06 25.39 0.68
CA TYR A 247 -26.70 25.20 0.19
C TYR A 247 -26.65 24.24 -1.00
N GLU A 248 -25.65 24.44 -1.86
CA GLU A 248 -25.40 23.64 -3.06
C GLU A 248 -23.91 23.30 -3.16
N LEU A 249 -23.58 22.28 -3.95
CA LEU A 249 -22.23 21.88 -4.28
C LEU A 249 -21.85 22.38 -5.67
N LEU A 250 -20.62 22.84 -5.84
CA LEU A 250 -20.02 23.07 -7.15
C LEU A 250 -19.33 21.79 -7.63
N CYS A 251 -19.72 21.30 -8.80
CA CYS A 251 -19.18 20.08 -9.38
C CYS A 251 -18.04 20.36 -10.37
N ARG A 252 -17.20 19.36 -10.64
CA ARG A 252 -16.05 19.46 -11.55
C ARG A 252 -16.48 19.77 -12.98
N GLU A 253 -17.68 19.34 -13.36
CA GLU A 253 -18.30 19.56 -14.66
C GLU A 253 -18.91 20.96 -14.79
N ASN A 254 -18.60 21.88 -13.86
CA ASN A 254 -19.18 23.22 -13.79
C ASN A 254 -20.71 23.21 -13.70
N THR A 255 -21.26 22.22 -12.99
CA THR A 255 -22.67 22.13 -12.62
C THR A 255 -22.85 22.37 -11.13
N ARG A 256 -24.11 22.51 -10.70
CA ARG A 256 -24.49 22.58 -9.28
C ARG A 256 -25.38 21.42 -8.93
N ARG A 257 -25.22 20.89 -7.73
CA ARG A 257 -26.08 19.83 -7.19
C ARG A 257 -26.41 20.04 -5.72
N PRO A 258 -27.51 19.46 -5.22
CA PRO A 258 -27.81 19.42 -3.80
C PRO A 258 -26.69 18.78 -2.98
N VAL A 259 -26.57 19.18 -1.70
CA VAL A 259 -25.51 18.70 -0.79
C VAL A 259 -25.52 17.19 -0.53
N HIS A 260 -26.66 16.51 -0.72
CA HIS A 260 -26.77 15.06 -0.55
C HIS A 260 -26.27 14.26 -1.78
N GLU A 261 -26.10 14.90 -2.93
CA GLU A 261 -25.56 14.29 -4.15
C GLU A 261 -24.03 14.32 -4.22
N TYR A 262 -23.34 14.46 -3.08
CA TYR A 262 -21.88 14.57 -3.01
C TYR A 262 -21.14 13.43 -3.71
N LYS A 263 -21.69 12.21 -3.73
CA LYS A 263 -21.08 11.07 -4.46
C LYS A 263 -20.97 11.34 -5.96
N GLY A 264 -21.92 12.07 -6.55
CA GLY A 264 -21.90 12.49 -7.96
C GLY A 264 -21.37 13.90 -8.19
N CYS A 265 -21.07 14.67 -7.14
CA CYS A 265 -20.59 16.05 -7.20
C CYS A 265 -19.59 16.33 -6.08
N HIS A 266 -18.32 16.00 -6.32
CA HIS A 266 -17.21 16.24 -5.41
C HIS A 266 -15.94 16.60 -6.18
N LEU A 267 -14.98 17.23 -5.50
CA LEU A 267 -13.70 17.61 -6.08
C LEU A 267 -12.73 16.43 -6.11
N ALA A 268 -12.69 15.68 -5.00
CA ALA A 268 -11.89 14.46 -4.85
C ALA A 268 -12.44 13.57 -3.74
N ARG A 269 -12.10 12.28 -3.80
CA ARG A 269 -12.19 11.34 -2.67
C ARG A 269 -10.80 11.24 -2.05
N VAL A 270 -10.69 11.45 -0.75
CA VAL A 270 -9.42 11.44 -0.01
C VAL A 270 -9.50 10.51 1.20
N PRO A 271 -8.37 9.97 1.69
CA PRO A 271 -8.33 9.17 2.91
C PRO A 271 -8.87 9.91 4.13
N SER A 272 -9.35 9.16 5.12
CA SER A 272 -9.74 9.70 6.41
C SER A 272 -8.54 10.23 7.20
N HIS A 273 -8.83 10.93 8.30
CA HIS A 273 -7.81 11.36 9.24
C HIS A 273 -7.14 10.15 9.88
N ALA A 274 -5.85 10.29 10.20
CA ALA A 274 -5.06 9.21 10.76
C ALA A 274 -4.27 9.66 11.99
N VAL A 275 -4.18 8.76 12.95
CA VAL A 275 -3.19 8.84 14.03
C VAL A 275 -1.85 8.50 13.44
N VAL A 276 -0.89 9.42 13.55
CA VAL A 276 0.49 9.19 13.11
C VAL A 276 1.39 8.90 14.31
N ALA A 277 2.34 8.00 14.11
CA ALA A 277 3.39 7.65 15.06
C ALA A 277 4.73 7.47 14.33
N ARG A 278 5.82 7.30 15.09
CA ARG A 278 7.14 7.01 14.49
C ARG A 278 7.12 5.67 13.78
N SER A 279 7.81 5.57 12.65
CA SER A 279 7.94 4.30 11.90
C SER A 279 8.82 3.26 12.59
N VAL A 280 9.68 3.69 13.53
CA VAL A 280 10.55 2.85 14.37
C VAL A 280 10.29 3.23 15.82
N ASP A 281 10.11 2.24 16.70
CA ASP A 281 9.78 2.43 18.12
C ASP A 281 8.57 3.39 18.33
N GLY A 282 7.58 3.26 17.45
CA GLY A 282 6.37 4.10 17.42
C GLY A 282 5.32 3.76 18.46
N LYS A 283 5.48 2.65 19.21
CA LYS A 283 4.46 2.11 20.13
C LYS A 283 3.13 1.79 19.42
N GLU A 284 3.17 1.33 18.18
CA GLU A 284 1.99 1.12 17.31
C GLU A 284 0.96 0.19 17.94
N ASP A 285 1.42 -0.96 18.46
CA ASP A 285 0.55 -1.93 19.16
C ASP A 285 -0.11 -1.33 20.39
N LEU A 286 0.66 -0.54 21.17
CA LEU A 286 0.16 0.10 22.39
C LEU A 286 -0.86 1.20 22.07
N ILE A 287 -0.63 1.98 21.00
CA ILE A 287 -1.57 2.99 20.51
C ILE A 287 -2.86 2.31 20.05
N TRP A 288 -2.76 1.23 19.28
CA TRP A 288 -3.92 0.47 18.85
C TRP A 288 -4.69 -0.13 20.03
N GLU A 289 -4.01 -0.76 20.98
CA GLU A 289 -4.63 -1.34 22.17
C GLU A 289 -5.39 -0.26 22.97
N LEU A 290 -4.75 0.90 23.21
CA LEU A 290 -5.37 2.04 23.89
C LEU A 290 -6.65 2.49 23.18
N LEU A 291 -6.57 2.72 21.87
CA LEU A 291 -7.70 3.25 21.10
C LEU A 291 -8.80 2.20 20.89
N SER A 292 -8.46 0.92 20.78
CA SER A 292 -9.41 -0.18 20.72
C SER A 292 -10.24 -0.27 22.00
N GLN A 293 -9.58 -0.21 23.15
CA GLN A 293 -10.27 -0.21 24.45
C GLN A 293 -11.08 1.09 24.63
N ALA A 294 -10.52 2.24 24.23
CA ALA A 294 -11.22 3.52 24.30
C ALA A 294 -12.52 3.53 23.50
N GLN A 295 -12.51 3.02 22.25
CA GLN A 295 -13.71 2.98 21.43
C GLN A 295 -14.75 1.94 21.90
N GLU A 296 -14.32 0.89 22.59
CA GLU A 296 -15.23 -0.11 23.17
C GLU A 296 -16.05 0.47 24.34
N HIS A 297 -15.38 1.22 25.23
CA HIS A 297 -15.98 1.80 26.43
C HIS A 297 -16.59 3.19 26.21
N PHE A 298 -15.96 4.03 25.38
CA PHE A 298 -16.30 5.45 25.20
C PHE A 298 -16.59 5.82 23.74
N GLY A 299 -16.77 4.83 22.86
CA GLY A 299 -17.21 5.07 21.49
C GLY A 299 -18.60 5.70 21.41
N LYS A 300 -19.10 5.85 20.19
CA LYS A 300 -20.39 6.50 19.92
C LYS A 300 -21.52 5.82 20.70
N ASP A 301 -22.25 6.62 21.47
CA ASP A 301 -23.39 6.22 22.31
C ASP A 301 -23.08 5.13 23.36
N LYS A 302 -21.81 4.98 23.78
CA LYS A 302 -21.41 3.97 24.78
C LYS A 302 -21.44 4.45 26.23
N SER A 303 -21.16 5.73 26.47
CA SER A 303 -21.15 6.32 27.80
C SER A 303 -21.73 7.73 27.78
N ALA A 304 -22.44 8.07 28.85
CA ALA A 304 -22.96 9.41 29.09
C ALA A 304 -21.93 10.31 29.79
N GLU A 305 -20.96 9.73 30.52
CA GLU A 305 -19.94 10.49 31.26
C GLU A 305 -18.86 11.06 30.33
N PHE A 306 -18.44 10.29 29.34
CA PHE A 306 -17.40 10.67 28.40
C PHE A 306 -17.61 10.00 27.04
N GLN A 307 -17.49 10.77 25.97
CA GLN A 307 -17.61 10.29 24.60
C GLN A 307 -16.38 10.71 23.79
N LEU A 308 -15.76 9.72 23.15
CA LEU A 308 -14.52 9.91 22.40
C LEU A 308 -14.73 10.79 21.15
N PHE A 309 -15.83 10.55 20.43
CA PHE A 309 -16.20 11.21 19.18
C PHE A 309 -17.24 12.32 19.37
N TYR A 310 -17.22 12.99 20.52
CA TYR A 310 -18.09 14.13 20.78
C TYR A 310 -17.32 15.26 21.46
N SER A 311 -17.59 16.50 21.07
CA SER A 311 -16.92 17.69 21.58
C SER A 311 -17.94 18.66 22.16
N PRO A 312 -18.14 18.70 23.49
CA PRO A 312 -19.15 19.57 24.12
C PRO A 312 -18.78 21.06 24.04
N HIS A 313 -17.49 21.37 24.04
CA HIS A 313 -16.97 22.74 24.08
C HIS A 313 -16.07 23.05 22.89
N GLY A 314 -16.55 22.76 21.69
CA GLY A 314 -15.79 22.94 20.45
C GLY A 314 -16.31 22.02 19.35
N LYS A 315 -15.45 21.73 18.37
CA LYS A 315 -15.70 20.77 17.30
C LYS A 315 -14.42 19.99 17.02
N ASP A 316 -14.56 18.70 16.76
CA ASP A 316 -13.46 17.82 16.35
C ASP A 316 -12.24 17.85 17.30
N LEU A 317 -12.49 17.86 18.62
CA LEU A 317 -11.41 17.86 19.63
C LEU A 317 -10.83 16.44 19.78
N LEU A 318 -9.51 16.26 19.60
CA LEU A 318 -8.76 14.99 19.52
C LEU A 318 -9.09 14.15 18.29
N PHE A 319 -10.38 13.95 18.03
CA PHE A 319 -10.93 13.12 16.97
C PHE A 319 -12.11 13.84 16.33
N THR A 320 -12.38 13.49 15.08
CA THR A 320 -13.54 13.99 14.35
C THR A 320 -14.85 13.61 15.07
N ASP A 321 -15.77 14.55 15.23
CA ASP A 321 -17.06 14.28 15.89
C ASP A 321 -17.98 13.37 15.03
N ALA A 322 -17.83 13.34 13.71
CA ALA A 322 -18.52 12.38 12.83
C ALA A 322 -17.92 10.97 12.80
N ALA A 323 -16.75 10.72 13.42
CA ALA A 323 -16.15 9.40 13.40
C ALA A 323 -17.04 8.40 14.16
N ILE A 324 -17.11 7.18 13.63
CA ILE A 324 -17.87 6.08 14.27
C ILE A 324 -16.93 5.21 15.11
N GLY A 325 -15.65 5.16 14.73
CA GLY A 325 -14.63 4.38 15.40
C GLY A 325 -13.29 4.47 14.68
N PHE A 326 -12.41 3.54 15.02
CA PHE A 326 -11.09 3.42 14.45
C PHE A 326 -10.85 2.06 13.81
N LEU A 327 -10.05 2.05 12.75
CA LEU A 327 -9.46 0.85 12.17
C LEU A 327 -7.94 0.89 12.27
N ARG A 328 -7.35 -0.26 12.59
CA ARG A 328 -5.90 -0.42 12.61
C ARG A 328 -5.38 -0.35 11.19
N VAL A 329 -4.42 0.54 10.95
CA VAL A 329 -3.77 0.64 9.64
C VAL A 329 -2.79 -0.54 9.49
N PRO A 330 -2.77 -1.24 8.33
CA PRO A 330 -1.87 -2.37 8.10
C PRO A 330 -0.39 -1.97 8.25
N PRO A 331 0.48 -2.85 8.81
CA PRO A 331 1.88 -2.50 9.11
C PRO A 331 2.72 -1.98 7.93
N LYS A 332 2.49 -2.52 6.72
CA LYS A 332 3.15 -2.10 5.46
C LYS A 332 2.70 -0.73 4.94
N MET A 333 1.66 -0.14 5.51
CA MET A 333 1.14 1.15 5.06
C MET A 333 2.03 2.29 5.55
N ASP A 334 2.77 2.91 4.64
CA ASP A 334 3.44 4.19 4.89
C ASP A 334 2.56 5.39 4.51
N ALA A 335 3.07 6.61 4.71
CA ALA A 335 2.34 7.83 4.35
C ALA A 335 2.01 7.91 2.85
N LYS A 336 2.86 7.37 1.96
CA LYS A 336 2.65 7.41 0.50
C LYS A 336 1.53 6.46 0.08
N LEU A 337 1.55 5.23 0.58
CA LEU A 337 0.50 4.25 0.30
C LEU A 337 -0.85 4.67 0.88
N TYR A 338 -0.85 5.22 2.10
CA TYR A 338 -2.09 5.72 2.74
C TYR A 338 -2.74 6.83 1.91
N LEU A 339 -1.94 7.77 1.42
CA LEU A 339 -2.41 8.88 0.60
C LEU A 339 -2.73 8.50 -0.84
N GLY A 340 -2.06 7.49 -1.36
CA GLY A 340 -2.10 7.08 -2.75
C GLY A 340 -1.28 8.01 -3.66
N TYR A 341 -0.73 7.43 -4.73
CA TYR A 341 0.17 8.12 -5.66
C TYR A 341 -0.42 9.41 -6.24
N GLU A 342 -1.67 9.39 -6.68
CA GLU A 342 -2.33 10.54 -7.31
C GLU A 342 -2.37 11.75 -6.37
N TYR A 343 -2.68 11.53 -5.09
CA TYR A 343 -2.72 12.61 -4.11
C TYR A 343 -1.32 12.99 -3.62
N PHE A 344 -0.45 12.01 -3.36
CA PHE A 344 0.90 12.23 -2.87
C PHE A 344 1.79 12.95 -3.91
N SER A 345 1.79 12.50 -5.16
CA SER A 345 2.55 13.11 -6.25
C SER A 345 2.12 14.55 -6.45
N VAL A 346 0.83 14.84 -6.35
CA VAL A 346 0.30 16.19 -6.39
C VAL A 346 0.91 17.04 -5.27
N ILE A 347 0.84 16.63 -4.00
CA ILE A 347 1.41 17.42 -2.90
C ILE A 347 2.95 17.50 -2.97
N GLN A 348 3.65 16.52 -3.52
CA GLN A 348 5.12 16.64 -3.66
C GLN A 348 5.57 17.80 -4.55
N HIS A 349 4.70 18.29 -5.44
CA HIS A 349 4.92 19.50 -6.22
C HIS A 349 4.50 20.80 -5.47
N LEU A 350 3.95 20.72 -4.26
CA LEU A 350 3.78 21.84 -3.32
C LEU A 350 5.13 22.09 -2.62
N GLY A 351 5.85 23.14 -3.02
CA GLY A 351 6.95 23.68 -2.22
C GLY A 351 8.37 23.48 -2.75
N ARG A 352 8.56 22.87 -3.92
CA ARG A 352 9.84 22.93 -4.65
C ARG A 352 9.66 23.72 -5.95
N ALA A 353 10.53 24.69 -6.21
CA ALA A 353 10.82 25.06 -7.60
C ALA A 353 11.12 23.74 -8.31
N ILE A 354 10.39 23.46 -9.40
CA ILE A 354 10.50 22.22 -10.18
C ILE A 354 11.98 21.79 -10.17
N PRO A 355 12.39 20.79 -9.35
CA PRO A 355 13.61 20.10 -9.66
C PRO A 355 13.33 19.60 -11.06
N GLU A 356 14.21 19.91 -12.02
CA GLU A 356 14.16 19.40 -13.40
C GLU A 356 13.45 18.06 -13.36
N ALA A 357 12.21 18.04 -13.90
CA ALA A 357 11.29 16.93 -13.73
C ALA A 357 12.09 15.63 -13.80
N GLU A 358 11.94 14.74 -12.81
CA GLU A 358 12.43 13.36 -12.91
C GLU A 358 12.27 12.92 -14.34
N ASP A 359 13.41 12.74 -15.03
CA ASP A 359 13.49 12.71 -16.48
C ASP A 359 12.29 11.93 -17.03
N PRO A 360 11.26 12.61 -17.60
CA PRO A 360 10.04 11.92 -18.01
C PRO A 360 10.31 10.89 -19.11
N GLN A 361 11.55 10.83 -19.58
CA GLN A 361 12.10 9.91 -20.56
C GLN A 361 12.79 8.68 -19.95
N ARG A 362 12.70 8.40 -18.65
CA ARG A 362 13.27 7.19 -18.06
C ARG A 362 12.25 6.31 -17.36
N VAL A 363 12.51 5.00 -17.43
CA VAL A 363 11.81 3.96 -16.66
C VAL A 363 12.71 3.49 -15.54
N MET A 364 12.26 3.65 -14.30
CA MET A 364 12.87 3.02 -13.13
C MET A 364 12.39 1.57 -13.00
N TRP A 365 13.21 0.61 -13.40
CA TRP A 365 12.88 -0.82 -13.30
C TRP A 365 13.16 -1.35 -11.89
N CYS A 366 12.16 -1.98 -11.28
CA CYS A 366 12.34 -2.61 -9.97
C CYS A 366 12.86 -4.04 -10.13
N THR A 367 13.88 -4.38 -9.35
CA THR A 367 14.52 -5.70 -9.33
C THR A 367 14.41 -6.32 -7.95
N VAL A 368 14.26 -7.64 -7.89
CA VAL A 368 14.12 -8.39 -6.64
C VAL A 368 15.43 -9.11 -6.35
N GLY A 369 16.18 -8.58 -5.38
CA GLY A 369 17.47 -9.12 -4.96
C GLY A 369 18.65 -8.76 -5.86
N HIS A 370 19.84 -9.22 -5.45
CA HIS A 370 21.11 -8.77 -6.03
C HIS A 370 21.31 -9.20 -7.49
N ASP A 371 21.00 -10.45 -7.82
CA ASP A 371 21.31 -11.00 -9.16
C ASP A 371 20.49 -10.32 -10.26
N GLU A 372 19.22 -10.04 -9.98
CA GLU A 372 18.36 -9.26 -10.88
C GLU A 372 18.88 -7.84 -11.03
N HIS A 373 19.27 -7.19 -9.93
CA HIS A 373 19.83 -5.84 -9.96
C HIS A 373 21.11 -5.76 -10.80
N VAL A 374 22.00 -6.76 -10.72
CA VAL A 374 23.21 -6.85 -11.56
C VAL A 374 22.85 -6.98 -13.03
N LYS A 375 21.88 -7.84 -13.39
CA LYS A 375 21.41 -7.97 -14.77
C LYS A 375 20.77 -6.67 -15.27
N CYS A 376 19.96 -6.02 -14.44
CA CYS A 376 19.32 -4.75 -14.78
C CYS A 376 20.35 -3.64 -15.01
N ASN A 377 21.38 -3.53 -14.16
CA ASN A 377 22.41 -2.51 -14.36
C ASN A 377 23.18 -2.67 -15.69
N ARG A 378 23.39 -3.92 -16.14
CA ARG A 378 23.94 -4.19 -17.48
C ARG A 378 22.99 -3.74 -18.58
N TRP A 379 21.68 -3.99 -18.40
CA TRP A 379 20.66 -3.49 -19.33
C TRP A 379 20.62 -1.96 -19.37
N SER A 380 20.60 -1.31 -18.20
CA SER A 380 20.58 0.15 -18.06
C SER A 380 21.77 0.81 -18.77
N ALA A 381 22.98 0.26 -18.62
CA ALA A 381 24.18 0.75 -19.30
C ALA A 381 24.09 0.74 -20.84
N LEU A 382 23.29 -0.16 -21.40
CA LEU A 382 23.12 -0.33 -22.86
C LEU A 382 21.81 0.29 -23.36
N SER A 383 20.94 0.74 -22.47
CA SER A 383 19.60 1.24 -22.81
C SER A 383 19.58 2.63 -23.49
N GLY A 384 20.73 3.28 -23.65
CA GLY A 384 20.81 4.67 -24.13
C GLY A 384 20.28 5.69 -23.12
N GLY A 385 20.19 5.31 -21.85
CA GLY A 385 19.72 6.16 -20.75
C GLY A 385 18.21 6.11 -20.49
N ILE A 386 17.43 5.38 -21.29
CA ILE A 386 15.96 5.26 -21.12
C ILE A 386 15.55 4.38 -19.92
N LEU A 387 16.49 3.64 -19.34
CA LEU A 387 16.26 2.71 -18.23
C LEU A 387 17.25 2.99 -17.09
N ALA A 388 16.74 3.01 -15.86
CA ALA A 388 17.52 2.93 -14.63
C ALA A 388 16.94 1.83 -13.73
N CYS A 389 17.69 1.39 -12.73
CA CYS A 389 17.35 0.25 -11.90
C CYS A 389 17.26 0.65 -10.43
N THR A 390 16.31 0.06 -9.73
CA THR A 390 16.23 0.04 -8.27
C THR A 390 16.09 -1.40 -7.80
N VAL A 391 16.41 -1.67 -6.53
CA VAL A 391 16.37 -3.01 -5.95
C VAL A 391 15.57 -3.00 -4.67
N GLU A 392 14.75 -4.03 -4.50
CA GLU A 392 14.04 -4.35 -3.28
C GLU A 392 14.28 -5.82 -2.92
N GLU A 393 13.96 -6.22 -1.69
CA GLU A 393 14.20 -7.58 -1.18
C GLU A 393 13.09 -8.56 -1.57
N SER A 394 11.89 -8.08 -1.88
CA SER A 394 10.74 -8.91 -2.24
C SER A 394 9.92 -8.32 -3.40
N THR A 395 9.15 -9.19 -4.06
CA THR A 395 8.22 -8.77 -5.12
C THR A 395 7.16 -7.79 -4.62
N GLU A 396 6.66 -7.97 -3.40
CA GLU A 396 5.68 -7.05 -2.80
C GLU A 396 6.29 -5.68 -2.54
N ASP A 397 7.53 -5.61 -2.04
CA ASP A 397 8.22 -4.34 -1.84
C ASP A 397 8.43 -3.60 -3.18
N CYS A 398 8.73 -4.32 -4.27
CA CYS A 398 8.75 -3.72 -5.61
C CYS A 398 7.36 -3.23 -6.07
N ILE A 399 6.29 -3.98 -5.83
CA ILE A 399 4.91 -3.52 -6.14
C ILE A 399 4.60 -2.25 -5.35
N ALA A 400 4.97 -2.20 -4.07
CA ALA A 400 4.81 -1.03 -3.23
C ALA A 400 5.64 0.15 -3.78
N ALA A 401 6.90 -0.06 -4.17
CA ALA A 401 7.74 0.97 -4.80
C ALA A 401 7.10 1.52 -6.08
N ILE A 402 6.54 0.66 -6.94
CA ILE A 402 5.83 1.09 -8.16
C ILE A 402 4.56 1.86 -7.81
N ALA A 403 3.76 1.37 -6.87
CA ALA A 403 2.54 2.02 -6.41
C ALA A 403 2.81 3.38 -5.74
N LYS A 404 3.98 3.57 -5.12
CA LYS A 404 4.42 4.81 -4.50
C LYS A 404 5.06 5.81 -5.47
N GLY A 405 5.45 5.37 -6.68
CA GLY A 405 6.21 6.20 -7.62
C GLY A 405 7.72 6.18 -7.46
N GLU A 406 8.26 5.25 -6.66
CA GLU A 406 9.70 5.08 -6.42
C GLU A 406 10.36 4.16 -7.47
N ALA A 407 9.54 3.31 -8.10
CA ALA A 407 9.87 2.56 -9.30
C ALA A 407 8.74 2.73 -10.33
N ASP A 408 8.92 2.28 -11.56
CA ASP A 408 7.94 2.45 -12.64
C ASP A 408 7.38 1.13 -13.17
N ALA A 409 8.20 0.07 -13.24
CA ALA A 409 7.77 -1.20 -13.82
C ALA A 409 8.59 -2.40 -13.31
N MET A 410 7.98 -3.58 -13.43
CA MET A 410 8.63 -4.89 -13.27
C MET A 410 7.79 -5.96 -13.98
N SER A 411 8.36 -7.14 -14.26
CA SER A 411 7.61 -8.33 -14.66
C SER A 411 7.09 -9.08 -13.43
N LEU A 412 5.84 -9.53 -13.46
CA LEU A 412 5.18 -10.23 -12.36
C LEU A 412 4.53 -11.54 -12.82
N ASP A 413 4.57 -12.53 -11.93
CA ASP A 413 3.71 -13.72 -12.04
C ASP A 413 2.23 -13.36 -11.82
N GLY A 414 1.33 -14.17 -12.40
CA GLY A 414 -0.12 -14.00 -12.32
C GLY A 414 -0.68 -13.83 -10.90
N GLY A 415 -0.09 -14.50 -9.90
CA GLY A 415 -0.46 -14.33 -8.50
C GLY A 415 -0.19 -12.92 -7.98
N PHE A 416 0.96 -12.34 -8.31
CA PHE A 416 1.31 -10.99 -7.89
C PHE A 416 0.63 -9.90 -8.74
N ILE A 417 0.21 -10.20 -9.98
CA ILE A 417 -0.61 -9.27 -10.79
C ILE A 417 -1.95 -8.97 -10.09
N TYR A 418 -2.51 -9.92 -9.36
CA TYR A 418 -3.71 -9.67 -8.56
C TYR A 418 -3.44 -8.62 -7.47
N THR A 419 -2.38 -8.79 -6.68
CA THR A 419 -1.97 -7.82 -5.65
C THR A 419 -1.65 -6.46 -6.26
N ALA A 420 -0.85 -6.42 -7.32
CA ALA A 420 -0.53 -5.20 -8.06
C ALA A 420 -1.78 -4.49 -8.57
N GLY A 421 -2.75 -5.23 -9.10
CA GLY A 421 -4.04 -4.71 -9.54
C GLY A 421 -4.89 -4.14 -8.42
N LYS A 422 -4.87 -4.74 -7.23
CA LYS A 422 -5.50 -4.20 -6.02
C LYS A 422 -4.81 -2.94 -5.51
N CYS A 423 -3.49 -2.80 -5.75
CA CYS A 423 -2.73 -1.57 -5.51
C CYS A 423 -2.88 -0.52 -6.63
N GLY A 424 -3.76 -0.72 -7.61
CA GLY A 424 -4.04 0.24 -8.67
C GLY A 424 -3.08 0.21 -9.87
N LEU A 425 -2.18 -0.78 -9.93
CA LEU A 425 -1.30 -0.97 -11.08
C LEU A 425 -2.05 -1.68 -12.23
N VAL A 426 -1.54 -1.49 -13.45
CA VAL A 426 -2.12 -2.06 -14.67
C VAL A 426 -1.08 -2.89 -15.42
N PRO A 427 -1.48 -4.03 -16.02
CA PRO A 427 -0.60 -4.77 -16.92
C PRO A 427 -0.33 -3.96 -18.20
N VAL A 428 0.89 -4.04 -18.72
CA VAL A 428 1.39 -3.27 -19.86
C VAL A 428 1.69 -4.14 -21.07
N LEU A 429 2.47 -5.21 -20.87
CA LEU A 429 2.85 -6.24 -21.85
C LEU A 429 2.95 -7.59 -21.15
N ALA A 430 2.74 -8.68 -21.87
CA ALA A 430 2.84 -10.03 -21.34
C ALA A 430 4.06 -10.77 -21.88
N GLU A 431 4.68 -11.60 -21.05
CA GLU A 431 5.66 -12.58 -21.52
C GLU A 431 4.93 -13.63 -22.38
N ASN A 432 5.35 -13.73 -23.65
CA ASN A 432 4.85 -14.75 -24.55
C ASN A 432 5.89 -15.86 -24.67
N TYR A 433 5.44 -17.11 -24.52
CA TYR A 433 6.31 -18.28 -24.49
C TYR A 433 6.17 -19.08 -25.81
N LEU A 434 7.17 -19.92 -26.11
CA LEU A 434 7.13 -20.80 -27.30
C LEU A 434 5.85 -21.63 -27.37
N SER A 435 5.34 -21.82 -28.59
CA SER A 435 4.27 -22.80 -28.83
C SER A 435 4.79 -24.21 -28.55
N GLN A 436 3.95 -25.04 -27.92
CA GLN A 436 4.34 -26.38 -27.45
C GLN A 436 4.84 -27.33 -28.56
N ASP A 437 4.53 -27.03 -29.82
CA ASP A 437 4.95 -27.84 -30.96
C ASP A 437 6.41 -27.59 -31.38
N GLY A 438 7.06 -26.52 -30.90
CA GLY A 438 8.45 -26.16 -31.23
C GLY A 438 8.74 -25.92 -32.73
N LYS A 439 7.70 -26.00 -33.57
CA LYS A 439 7.76 -25.95 -35.04
C LYS A 439 7.57 -24.55 -35.60
N GLU A 440 7.03 -23.61 -34.83
CA GLU A 440 6.82 -22.22 -35.26
C GLU A 440 7.77 -21.29 -34.53
N GLN A 441 8.77 -20.77 -35.23
CA GLN A 441 9.44 -19.53 -34.81
C GLN A 441 8.47 -18.38 -35.07
N LEU A 442 7.87 -17.81 -34.01
CA LEU A 442 6.90 -16.72 -34.16
C LEU A 442 7.52 -15.48 -34.82
N GLY A 443 8.84 -15.29 -34.75
CA GLY A 443 9.55 -14.18 -35.37
C GLY A 443 8.90 -12.83 -35.01
N SER A 444 8.66 -11.98 -36.01
CA SER A 444 7.99 -10.69 -35.84
C SER A 444 6.50 -10.79 -35.48
N LYS A 445 5.86 -11.95 -35.64
CA LYS A 445 4.44 -12.15 -35.28
C LYS A 445 4.23 -12.32 -33.78
N CYS A 446 5.31 -12.56 -33.01
CA CYS A 446 5.22 -12.84 -31.58
C CYS A 446 4.49 -11.75 -30.81
N VAL A 447 4.78 -10.48 -31.11
CA VAL A 447 4.22 -9.31 -30.41
C VAL A 447 2.69 -9.23 -30.44
N ASN A 448 2.07 -9.73 -31.51
CA ASN A 448 0.62 -9.69 -31.69
C ASN A 448 -0.05 -11.05 -31.52
N THR A 449 0.71 -12.09 -31.19
CA THR A 449 0.15 -13.43 -31.00
C THR A 449 -0.48 -13.52 -29.61
N PRO A 450 -1.76 -13.94 -29.50
CA PRO A 450 -2.42 -14.08 -28.22
C PRO A 450 -1.70 -15.07 -27.29
N MET A 451 -1.52 -14.66 -26.05
CA MET A 451 -0.88 -15.49 -25.02
C MET A 451 -1.81 -16.64 -24.64
N LYS A 452 -1.27 -17.85 -24.56
CA LYS A 452 -2.01 -19.06 -24.16
C LYS A 452 -1.90 -19.38 -22.67
N GLY A 453 -1.10 -18.61 -21.92
CA GLY A 453 -0.74 -18.95 -20.55
C GLY A 453 0.24 -20.12 -20.48
N TYR A 454 0.42 -20.68 -19.30
CA TYR A 454 1.27 -21.85 -19.08
C TYR A 454 0.61 -22.88 -18.16
N TYR A 455 1.05 -24.14 -18.27
CA TYR A 455 0.55 -25.23 -17.44
C TYR A 455 1.29 -25.26 -16.10
N VAL A 456 0.52 -25.29 -15.00
CA VAL A 456 1.00 -25.58 -13.66
C VAL A 456 0.99 -27.08 -13.45
N VAL A 457 2.10 -27.66 -12.99
CA VAL A 457 2.24 -29.10 -12.82
C VAL A 457 2.82 -29.45 -11.45
N ALA A 458 2.42 -30.61 -10.92
CA ALA A 458 3.04 -31.25 -9.78
C ALA A 458 4.01 -32.33 -10.27
N VAL A 459 5.30 -32.14 -10.03
CA VAL A 459 6.39 -33.01 -10.49
C VAL A 459 6.85 -33.88 -9.34
N VAL A 460 7.07 -35.16 -9.61
CA VAL A 460 7.58 -36.15 -8.65
C VAL A 460 8.69 -36.99 -9.30
N LYS A 461 9.54 -37.59 -8.47
CA LYS A 461 10.54 -38.56 -8.93
C LYS A 461 9.84 -39.84 -9.40
N LYS A 462 10.24 -40.36 -10.57
CA LYS A 462 9.70 -41.62 -11.13
C LYS A 462 10.02 -42.82 -10.24
N SER A 463 11.12 -42.77 -9.50
CA SER A 463 11.52 -43.82 -8.53
C SER A 463 10.51 -44.04 -7.41
N ASP A 464 9.72 -43.02 -7.05
CA ASP A 464 8.75 -43.12 -5.96
C ASP A 464 7.38 -43.55 -6.49
N ALA A 465 7.26 -44.81 -6.93
CA ALA A 465 6.15 -45.34 -7.75
C ALA A 465 4.74 -45.18 -7.11
N ASN A 466 4.65 -45.14 -5.79
CA ASN A 466 3.38 -45.12 -5.04
C ASN A 466 2.85 -43.69 -4.76
N LEU A 467 3.61 -42.66 -5.10
CA LEU A 467 3.20 -41.27 -4.88
C LEU A 467 2.17 -40.84 -5.94
N THR A 468 1.00 -40.38 -5.49
CA THR A 468 -0.12 -39.92 -6.31
C THR A 468 -0.65 -38.61 -5.74
N TRP A 469 -1.53 -37.91 -6.47
CA TRP A 469 -2.18 -36.69 -5.97
C TRP A 469 -2.88 -36.92 -4.62
N ASN A 470 -3.52 -38.08 -4.46
CA ASN A 470 -4.29 -38.42 -3.26
C ASN A 470 -3.43 -38.86 -2.07
N SER A 471 -2.13 -39.11 -2.28
CA SER A 471 -1.19 -39.55 -1.24
C SER A 471 -0.13 -38.48 -0.88
N LEU A 472 -0.39 -37.21 -1.22
CA LEU A 472 0.50 -36.09 -0.94
C LEU A 472 0.55 -35.68 0.55
N ARG A 473 -0.47 -36.02 1.34
CA ARG A 473 -0.52 -35.64 2.76
C ARG A 473 0.65 -36.25 3.53
N GLY A 474 1.30 -35.42 4.35
CA GLY A 474 2.47 -35.79 5.17
C GLY A 474 3.78 -35.90 4.39
N LYS A 475 3.77 -35.70 3.07
CA LYS A 475 4.98 -35.70 2.23
C LYS A 475 5.73 -34.37 2.33
N LYS A 476 6.92 -34.35 1.73
CA LYS A 476 7.77 -33.16 1.64
C LYS A 476 7.51 -32.41 0.33
N SER A 477 7.25 -31.11 0.40
CA SER A 477 6.91 -30.32 -0.79
C SER A 477 7.92 -29.20 -1.09
N CYS A 478 8.03 -28.86 -2.38
CA CYS A 478 8.89 -27.79 -2.88
C CYS A 478 8.03 -26.82 -3.70
N HIS A 479 8.10 -25.54 -3.37
CA HIS A 479 7.29 -24.48 -3.97
C HIS A 479 8.19 -23.38 -4.53
N THR A 480 7.76 -22.72 -5.60
CA THR A 480 8.54 -21.63 -6.21
C THR A 480 8.70 -20.43 -5.27
N ALA A 481 7.59 -19.97 -4.70
CA ALA A 481 7.50 -18.98 -3.62
C ALA A 481 6.03 -18.80 -3.21
N VAL A 482 5.78 -18.31 -2.01
CA VAL A 482 4.45 -17.90 -1.54
C VAL A 482 3.87 -16.83 -2.46
N GLY A 483 2.56 -16.92 -2.75
CA GLY A 483 1.84 -15.95 -3.61
C GLY A 483 1.95 -16.17 -5.11
N THR A 484 2.87 -17.02 -5.58
CA THR A 484 3.00 -17.34 -7.02
C THR A 484 1.91 -18.29 -7.53
N SER A 485 1.55 -18.20 -8.81
CA SER A 485 0.52 -19.01 -9.45
C SER A 485 0.84 -20.50 -9.37
N ALA A 486 2.02 -20.90 -9.86
CA ALA A 486 2.41 -22.29 -9.99
C ALA A 486 2.77 -22.95 -8.65
N GLY A 487 3.58 -22.26 -7.83
CA GLY A 487 4.09 -22.82 -6.59
C GLY A 487 3.14 -22.68 -5.41
N TRP A 488 2.17 -21.76 -5.45
CA TRP A 488 1.32 -21.47 -4.28
C TRP A 488 -0.17 -21.46 -4.59
N ASN A 489 -0.66 -20.48 -5.34
CA ASN A 489 -2.11 -20.22 -5.45
C ASN A 489 -2.90 -21.39 -6.03
N ILE A 490 -2.40 -22.03 -7.09
CA ILE A 490 -3.07 -23.18 -7.70
C ILE A 490 -3.03 -24.42 -6.79
N PRO A 491 -1.85 -24.90 -6.32
CA PRO A 491 -1.80 -25.99 -5.35
C PRO A 491 -2.67 -25.72 -4.12
N MET A 492 -2.61 -24.49 -3.58
CA MET A 492 -3.41 -24.08 -2.43
C MET A 492 -4.90 -24.14 -2.67
N GLY A 493 -5.36 -23.68 -3.84
CA GLY A 493 -6.76 -23.77 -4.22
C GLY A 493 -7.30 -25.20 -4.12
N PHE A 494 -6.56 -26.17 -4.67
CA PHE A 494 -6.97 -27.56 -4.63
C PHE A 494 -6.88 -28.18 -3.23
N LEU A 495 -5.82 -27.88 -2.48
CA LEU A 495 -5.64 -28.41 -1.13
C LEU A 495 -6.68 -27.85 -0.17
N TYR A 496 -6.95 -26.54 -0.24
CA TYR A 496 -7.99 -25.88 0.54
C TYR A 496 -9.38 -26.46 0.23
N ASN A 497 -9.70 -26.69 -1.05
CA ASN A 497 -10.99 -27.27 -1.44
C ASN A 497 -11.18 -28.70 -0.87
N GLN A 498 -10.10 -29.44 -0.61
CA GLN A 498 -10.17 -30.77 0.01
C GLN A 498 -10.21 -30.73 1.54
N THR A 499 -9.54 -29.76 2.17
CA THR A 499 -9.32 -29.75 3.63
C THR A 499 -10.13 -28.70 4.38
N GLY A 500 -10.56 -27.63 3.71
CA GLY A 500 -11.12 -26.43 4.33
C GLY A 500 -10.14 -25.64 5.19
N SER A 501 -8.83 -25.92 5.11
CA SER A 501 -7.81 -25.33 5.99
C SER A 501 -6.73 -24.58 5.21
N CYS A 502 -6.35 -23.39 5.69
CA CYS A 502 -5.22 -22.61 5.16
C CYS A 502 -3.85 -23.12 5.66
N LYS A 503 -3.82 -24.11 6.55
CA LYS A 503 -2.61 -24.58 7.22
C LYS A 503 -1.91 -25.65 6.40
N LEU A 504 -1.08 -25.21 5.45
CA LEU A 504 -0.21 -26.10 4.67
C LEU A 504 0.85 -26.79 5.50
N ASP A 505 1.30 -26.13 6.56
CA ASP A 505 2.24 -26.63 7.55
C ASP A 505 1.71 -27.86 8.30
N GLU A 506 0.40 -28.09 8.28
CA GLU A 506 -0.25 -29.32 8.77
C GLU A 506 -0.50 -30.35 7.65
N PHE A 507 -0.53 -29.93 6.38
CA PHE A 507 -0.76 -30.83 5.24
C PHE A 507 0.52 -31.54 4.80
N PHE A 508 1.62 -30.80 4.63
CA PHE A 508 2.94 -31.33 4.33
C PHE A 508 3.78 -31.39 5.61
N SER A 509 4.62 -32.42 5.75
CA SER A 509 5.42 -32.58 6.98
C SER A 509 6.54 -31.55 7.08
N GLN A 510 7.15 -31.22 5.94
CA GLN A 510 8.18 -30.20 5.79
C GLN A 510 8.11 -29.68 4.35
N SER A 511 8.39 -28.40 4.15
CA SER A 511 8.44 -27.81 2.82
C SER A 511 9.62 -26.87 2.64
N CYS A 512 9.88 -26.48 1.39
CA CYS A 512 10.49 -25.19 1.12
C CYS A 512 9.52 -24.34 0.31
N ALA A 513 9.00 -23.29 0.96
CA ALA A 513 8.13 -22.29 0.37
C ALA A 513 8.67 -20.89 0.68
N PRO A 514 9.60 -20.37 -0.16
CA PRO A 514 10.22 -19.07 0.04
C PRO A 514 9.18 -17.95 0.25
N GLY A 515 9.41 -17.09 1.25
CA GLY A 515 8.47 -16.07 1.70
C GLY A 515 7.56 -16.50 2.86
N SER A 516 7.65 -17.74 3.34
CA SER A 516 6.97 -18.18 4.56
C SER A 516 7.72 -17.76 5.82
N ASP A 517 7.11 -17.93 6.99
CA ASP A 517 7.77 -17.75 8.28
C ASP A 517 8.99 -18.70 8.40
N PRO A 518 10.22 -18.17 8.61
CA PRO A 518 11.42 -18.98 8.75
C PRO A 518 11.36 -20.08 9.82
N GLU A 519 10.54 -19.89 10.87
CA GLU A 519 10.37 -20.87 11.95
C GLU A 519 9.29 -21.93 11.66
N SER A 520 8.54 -21.77 10.56
CA SER A 520 7.51 -22.71 10.14
C SER A 520 8.10 -23.97 9.47
N SER A 521 7.35 -25.08 9.52
CA SER A 521 7.66 -26.28 8.73
C SER A 521 7.73 -26.01 7.23
N LEU A 522 7.13 -24.91 6.76
CA LEU A 522 7.17 -24.45 5.37
C LEU A 522 8.56 -24.02 4.88
N CYS A 523 9.47 -23.69 5.80
CA CYS A 523 10.85 -23.32 5.49
C CYS A 523 11.88 -24.42 5.85
N ALA A 524 11.44 -25.54 6.42
CA ALA A 524 12.32 -26.57 6.97
C ALA A 524 13.24 -27.25 5.93
N LEU A 525 12.85 -27.29 4.66
CA LEU A 525 13.68 -27.85 3.57
C LEU A 525 14.55 -26.81 2.89
N CYS A 526 14.27 -25.52 3.09
CA CYS A 526 15.01 -24.44 2.45
C CYS A 526 16.50 -24.47 2.83
N ARG A 527 17.34 -23.88 1.98
CA ARG A 527 18.81 -24.01 2.11
C ARG A 527 19.48 -22.67 2.36
N GLY A 528 18.86 -21.58 1.93
CA GLY A 528 19.43 -20.25 1.91
C GLY A 528 20.70 -20.18 1.07
N SER A 529 21.34 -19.01 1.13
CA SER A 529 22.69 -18.82 0.62
C SER A 529 23.73 -19.22 1.68
N PHE A 530 24.99 -18.78 1.52
CA PHE A 530 26.03 -18.91 2.55
C PHE A 530 25.73 -18.14 3.85
N LYS A 531 24.66 -17.36 3.92
CA LYS A 531 24.22 -16.61 5.12
C LYS A 531 22.90 -17.18 5.66
N PRO A 532 22.78 -17.44 6.99
CA PRO A 532 21.55 -17.91 7.60
C PRO A 532 20.34 -17.01 7.35
N ALA A 533 20.55 -15.68 7.29
CA ALA A 533 19.50 -14.69 7.02
C ALA A 533 18.84 -14.84 5.63
N HIS A 534 19.41 -15.63 4.72
CA HIS A 534 18.86 -15.83 3.38
C HIS A 534 18.01 -17.12 3.28
N MET A 535 17.87 -17.87 4.38
CA MET A 535 17.02 -19.06 4.41
C MET A 535 15.56 -18.67 4.19
N CYS A 536 14.91 -19.32 3.22
CA CYS A 536 13.51 -19.08 2.88
C CYS A 536 13.21 -17.65 2.36
N ALA A 537 14.23 -16.89 1.99
CA ALA A 537 14.05 -15.56 1.40
C ALA A 537 13.31 -15.65 0.04
N PRO A 538 12.31 -14.79 -0.24
CA PRO A 538 11.55 -14.81 -1.49
C PRO A 538 12.32 -14.16 -2.66
N ASN A 539 13.60 -14.49 -2.82
CA ASN A 539 14.47 -13.97 -3.88
C ASN A 539 15.60 -14.95 -4.23
N SER A 540 16.45 -14.59 -5.20
CA SER A 540 17.49 -15.48 -5.74
C SER A 540 18.58 -15.88 -4.74
N HIS A 541 18.62 -15.29 -3.54
CA HIS A 541 19.52 -15.73 -2.49
C HIS A 541 19.15 -17.12 -1.92
N GLU A 542 17.89 -17.54 -2.01
CA GLU A 542 17.48 -18.89 -1.65
C GLU A 542 17.69 -19.84 -2.85
N GLN A 543 18.51 -20.88 -2.68
CA GLN A 543 18.85 -21.80 -3.77
C GLN A 543 17.65 -22.59 -4.29
N TYR A 544 16.59 -22.73 -3.49
CA TYR A 544 15.35 -23.39 -3.87
C TYR A 544 14.24 -22.42 -4.32
N TYR A 545 14.55 -21.13 -4.51
CA TYR A 545 13.61 -20.14 -5.03
C TYR A 545 13.34 -20.28 -6.53
N GLY A 546 12.11 -19.95 -6.93
CA GLY A 546 11.66 -19.99 -8.32
C GLY A 546 11.46 -21.42 -8.85
N SER A 547 11.12 -21.55 -10.12
CA SER A 547 10.80 -22.87 -10.70
C SER A 547 12.01 -23.80 -10.75
N SER A 548 13.19 -23.27 -11.15
CA SER A 548 14.44 -24.04 -11.16
C SER A 548 14.83 -24.52 -9.75
N GLY A 549 14.74 -23.63 -8.76
CA GLY A 549 15.04 -23.94 -7.37
C GLY A 549 14.07 -24.97 -6.76
N ALA A 550 12.77 -24.87 -7.04
CA ALA A 550 11.79 -25.84 -6.56
C ALA A 550 12.03 -27.25 -7.15
N LEU A 551 12.43 -27.34 -8.43
CA LEU A 551 12.85 -28.61 -9.02
C LEU A 551 14.14 -29.13 -8.38
N ARG A 552 15.11 -28.26 -8.11
CA ARG A 552 16.33 -28.63 -7.38
C ARG A 552 16.02 -29.16 -5.97
N CYS A 553 15.07 -28.54 -5.27
CA CYS A 553 14.56 -29.00 -3.98
C CYS A 553 13.98 -30.42 -4.10
N LEU A 554 13.22 -30.75 -5.15
CA LEU A 554 12.72 -32.12 -5.39
C LEU A 554 13.86 -33.11 -5.60
N VAL A 555 14.89 -32.72 -6.35
CA VAL A 555 16.07 -33.57 -6.59
C VAL A 555 16.80 -33.87 -5.28
N GLU A 556 17.02 -32.86 -4.44
CA GLU A 556 17.88 -32.96 -3.27
C GLU A 556 17.16 -33.38 -1.97
N LYS A 557 15.89 -33.01 -1.75
CA LYS A 557 15.22 -33.17 -0.44
C LYS A 557 13.73 -33.56 -0.49
N GLY A 558 12.95 -32.95 -1.37
CA GLY A 558 11.49 -33.07 -1.41
C GLY A 558 10.97 -34.32 -2.11
N ASP A 559 9.66 -34.54 -2.00
CA ASP A 559 8.93 -35.63 -2.64
C ASP A 559 8.11 -35.13 -3.84
N VAL A 560 7.59 -33.89 -3.77
CA VAL A 560 6.83 -33.22 -4.83
C VAL A 560 7.31 -31.78 -5.04
N ALA A 561 7.36 -31.31 -6.29
CA ALA A 561 7.58 -29.90 -6.63
C ALA A 561 6.44 -29.34 -7.46
N PHE A 562 5.99 -28.13 -7.12
CA PHE A 562 4.97 -27.39 -7.86
C PHE A 562 5.65 -26.31 -8.72
N VAL A 563 5.63 -26.47 -10.03
CA VAL A 563 6.38 -25.64 -10.99
C VAL A 563 5.61 -25.43 -12.29
N LYS A 564 6.10 -24.53 -13.16
CA LYS A 564 5.65 -24.44 -14.55
C LYS A 564 6.11 -25.67 -15.35
N HIS A 565 5.29 -26.12 -16.30
CA HIS A 565 5.59 -27.31 -17.12
C HIS A 565 6.98 -27.31 -17.79
N PRO A 566 7.45 -26.22 -18.42
CA PRO A 566 8.74 -26.21 -19.11
C PRO A 566 9.96 -26.47 -18.20
N THR A 567 9.82 -26.30 -16.88
CA THR A 567 10.95 -26.31 -15.93
C THR A 567 11.74 -27.61 -15.94
N VAL A 568 11.08 -28.77 -16.00
CA VAL A 568 11.80 -30.05 -16.06
C VAL A 568 12.63 -30.10 -17.34
N LEU A 569 12.00 -29.81 -18.48
CA LEU A 569 12.65 -29.83 -19.79
C LEU A 569 13.79 -28.82 -19.94
N GLN A 570 13.82 -27.75 -19.14
CA GLN A 570 14.85 -26.72 -19.11
C GLN A 570 16.05 -27.08 -18.23
N ASN A 571 15.88 -28.03 -17.31
CA ASN A 571 16.88 -28.41 -16.31
C ASN A 571 17.39 -29.84 -16.46
N THR A 572 16.97 -30.54 -17.51
CA THR A 572 17.43 -31.90 -17.83
C THR A 572 18.14 -31.93 -19.18
N ASP A 573 18.72 -33.09 -19.52
CA ASP A 573 19.44 -33.33 -20.79
C ASP A 573 20.58 -32.32 -21.05
N GLY A 574 21.28 -31.92 -19.99
CA GLY A 574 22.41 -30.99 -20.07
C GLY A 574 22.05 -29.53 -20.39
N LYS A 575 20.76 -29.16 -20.43
CA LYS A 575 20.34 -27.77 -20.70
C LYS A 575 20.60 -26.81 -19.54
N ASN A 576 20.71 -27.32 -18.31
CA ASN A 576 21.23 -26.57 -17.17
C ASN A 576 22.67 -27.02 -16.88
N PRO A 577 23.67 -26.13 -16.99
CA PRO A 577 25.08 -26.45 -16.77
C PRO A 577 25.45 -26.63 -15.29
N GLU A 578 24.56 -26.29 -14.35
CA GLU A 578 24.81 -26.42 -12.92
C GLU A 578 25.04 -27.86 -12.48
N ALA A 579 25.89 -28.04 -11.46
CA ALA A 579 26.31 -29.37 -11.00
C ALA A 579 25.15 -30.27 -10.55
N TRP A 580 24.09 -29.70 -9.96
CA TRP A 580 22.92 -30.46 -9.50
C TRP A 580 22.05 -30.99 -10.65
N ALA A 581 22.11 -30.36 -11.83
CA ALA A 581 21.24 -30.64 -12.97
C ALA A 581 21.93 -31.40 -14.11
N LYS A 582 23.27 -31.43 -14.12
CA LYS A 582 24.11 -31.93 -15.21
C LYS A 582 23.73 -33.33 -15.76
N ASN A 583 23.31 -34.23 -14.89
CA ASN A 583 23.04 -35.64 -15.23
C ASN A 583 21.55 -36.01 -15.18
N LEU A 584 20.66 -35.03 -15.00
CA LEU A 584 19.23 -35.30 -14.88
C LEU A 584 18.61 -35.53 -16.26
N LYS A 585 17.70 -36.49 -16.35
CA LYS A 585 16.92 -36.75 -17.56
C LYS A 585 15.42 -36.48 -17.31
N PRO A 586 14.65 -36.08 -18.35
CA PRO A 586 13.20 -35.89 -18.22
C PRO A 586 12.48 -37.15 -17.73
N GLU A 587 13.00 -38.32 -18.13
CA GLU A 587 12.49 -39.64 -17.79
C GLU A 587 12.66 -40.03 -16.30
N ASP A 588 13.47 -39.29 -15.54
CA ASP A 588 13.61 -39.46 -14.10
C ASP A 588 12.42 -38.88 -13.32
N PHE A 589 11.54 -38.14 -14.02
CA PHE A 589 10.42 -37.41 -13.44
C PHE A 589 9.08 -37.81 -14.06
N GLN A 590 8.01 -37.62 -13.30
CA GLN A 590 6.63 -37.78 -13.76
C GLN A 590 5.75 -36.66 -13.21
N LEU A 591 4.63 -36.42 -13.88
CA LEU A 591 3.59 -35.50 -13.44
C LEU A 591 2.54 -36.25 -12.64
N LEU A 592 2.01 -35.63 -11.58
CA LEU A 592 0.81 -36.07 -10.89
C LEU A 592 -0.42 -35.40 -11.51
N CYS A 593 -1.39 -36.21 -11.90
CA CYS A 593 -2.65 -35.73 -12.45
C CYS A 593 -3.72 -35.71 -11.35
N LEU A 594 -4.71 -34.81 -11.48
CA LEU A 594 -5.78 -34.66 -10.49
C LEU A 594 -6.68 -35.91 -10.35
N ASP A 595 -6.71 -36.78 -11.37
CA ASP A 595 -7.41 -38.06 -11.35
C ASP A 595 -6.67 -39.17 -10.57
N GLY A 596 -5.50 -38.85 -10.00
CA GLY A 596 -4.64 -39.78 -9.27
C GLY A 596 -3.66 -40.57 -10.15
N SER A 597 -3.75 -40.44 -11.48
CA SER A 597 -2.80 -41.05 -12.41
C SER A 597 -1.46 -40.28 -12.46
N ARG A 598 -0.48 -40.89 -13.14
CA ARG A 598 0.84 -40.31 -13.38
C ARG A 598 1.15 -40.38 -14.86
N LYS A 599 1.70 -39.29 -15.41
CA LYS A 599 2.09 -39.24 -16.82
C LYS A 599 3.52 -38.73 -17.02
N PRO A 600 4.16 -39.04 -18.16
CA PRO A 600 5.43 -38.44 -18.54
C PRO A 600 5.36 -36.91 -18.57
N VAL A 601 6.50 -36.25 -18.34
CA VAL A 601 6.59 -34.78 -18.33
C VAL A 601 6.27 -34.13 -19.68
N THR A 602 6.28 -34.91 -20.77
CA THR A 602 5.88 -34.47 -22.11
C THR A 602 4.36 -34.35 -22.29
N GLU A 603 3.55 -34.97 -21.42
CA GLU A 603 2.09 -35.07 -21.57
C GLU A 603 1.30 -34.06 -20.71
N ALA A 604 1.91 -32.92 -20.37
CA ALA A 604 1.29 -31.93 -19.47
C ALA A 604 -0.04 -31.37 -19.96
N GLN A 605 -0.27 -31.29 -21.28
CA GLN A 605 -1.58 -30.90 -21.83
C GLN A 605 -2.72 -31.78 -21.31
N SER A 606 -2.45 -33.06 -21.04
CA SER A 606 -3.42 -34.03 -20.51
C SER A 606 -3.22 -34.35 -19.02
N CYS A 607 -2.25 -33.72 -18.36
CA CYS A 607 -1.90 -33.91 -16.95
C CYS A 607 -1.26 -32.64 -16.38
N HIS A 608 -2.11 -31.74 -15.90
CA HIS A 608 -1.73 -30.49 -15.25
C HIS A 608 -2.76 -30.16 -14.16
N LEU A 609 -2.41 -29.23 -13.28
CA LEU A 609 -3.32 -28.75 -12.24
C LEU A 609 -4.25 -27.66 -12.78
N ALA A 610 -3.67 -26.68 -13.49
CA ALA A 610 -4.42 -25.60 -14.12
C ALA A 610 -3.60 -24.96 -15.26
N ILE A 611 -4.28 -24.23 -16.13
CA ILE A 611 -3.66 -23.25 -17.03
C ILE A 611 -3.77 -21.90 -16.35
N VAL A 612 -2.66 -21.17 -16.23
CA VAL A 612 -2.63 -19.85 -15.60
C VAL A 612 -2.15 -18.78 -16.58
N PRO A 613 -2.53 -17.51 -16.34
CA PRO A 613 -2.05 -16.39 -17.15
C PRO A 613 -0.52 -16.32 -17.19
N SER A 614 0.02 -15.90 -18.33
CA SER A 614 1.46 -15.61 -18.45
C SER A 614 1.89 -14.52 -17.49
N HIS A 615 3.19 -14.44 -17.19
CA HIS A 615 3.73 -13.29 -16.49
C HIS A 615 3.51 -12.00 -17.31
N ALA A 616 3.40 -10.86 -16.64
CA ALA A 616 3.21 -9.58 -17.29
C ALA A 616 4.01 -8.47 -16.63
N VAL A 617 4.46 -7.53 -17.46
CA VAL A 617 4.97 -6.25 -16.98
C VAL A 617 3.80 -5.44 -16.45
N VAL A 618 3.92 -4.94 -15.23
CA VAL A 618 2.96 -4.00 -14.64
C VAL A 618 3.58 -2.62 -14.49
N SER A 619 2.74 -1.58 -14.49
CA SER A 619 3.14 -0.21 -14.24
C SER A 619 1.96 0.61 -13.70
N ARG A 620 2.21 1.85 -13.29
CA ARG A 620 1.14 2.81 -13.03
C ARG A 620 0.48 3.25 -14.35
N LYS A 621 -0.78 3.68 -14.26
CA LYS A 621 -1.58 4.06 -15.43
C LYS A 621 -0.97 5.22 -16.23
N ASP A 622 -0.34 6.18 -15.56
CA ASP A 622 0.33 7.33 -16.16
C ASP A 622 1.62 6.97 -16.91
N LYS A 623 2.32 5.90 -16.49
CA LYS A 623 3.58 5.43 -17.10
C LYS A 623 3.40 4.28 -18.10
N ALA A 624 2.25 3.59 -18.10
CA ALA A 624 2.01 2.38 -18.89
C ALA A 624 2.35 2.53 -20.39
N ASP A 625 1.92 3.61 -21.06
CA ASP A 625 2.19 3.82 -22.49
C ASP A 625 3.67 4.13 -22.78
N PHE A 626 4.38 4.76 -21.83
CA PHE A 626 5.81 5.01 -21.95
C PHE A 626 6.60 3.70 -21.78
N VAL A 627 6.29 2.93 -20.74
CA VAL A 627 6.89 1.61 -20.49
C VAL A 627 6.67 0.67 -21.69
N ARG A 628 5.47 0.66 -22.28
CA ARG A 628 5.16 -0.14 -23.47
C ARG A 628 6.10 0.19 -24.64
N ARG A 629 6.22 1.47 -24.98
CA ARG A 629 7.06 1.95 -26.08
C ARG A 629 8.54 1.63 -25.84
N MET A 630 9.01 1.88 -24.61
CA MET A 630 10.38 1.55 -24.20
C MET A 630 10.65 0.05 -24.39
N LEU A 631 9.79 -0.83 -23.87
CA LEU A 631 10.00 -2.27 -23.95
C LEU A 631 9.94 -2.83 -25.38
N PHE A 632 9.09 -2.28 -26.25
CA PHE A 632 9.12 -2.65 -27.67
C PHE A 632 10.45 -2.31 -28.32
N ASN A 633 10.96 -1.10 -28.10
CA ASN A 633 12.27 -0.71 -28.61
C ASN A 633 13.40 -1.58 -28.03
N GLN A 634 13.39 -1.84 -26.72
CA GLN A 634 14.46 -2.60 -26.07
C GLN A 634 14.45 -4.08 -26.48
N GLN A 635 13.29 -4.70 -26.73
CA GLN A 635 13.26 -6.09 -27.22
C GLN A 635 13.62 -6.20 -28.71
N GLU A 636 13.44 -5.15 -29.53
CA GLU A 636 13.96 -5.11 -30.91
C GLU A 636 15.50 -5.07 -30.94
N LEU A 637 16.14 -4.52 -29.91
CA LEU A 637 17.60 -4.53 -29.77
C LEU A 637 18.10 -5.80 -29.10
N PHE A 638 17.52 -6.20 -27.97
CA PHE A 638 18.08 -7.21 -27.05
C PHE A 638 17.23 -8.47 -26.87
N GLY A 639 16.07 -8.57 -27.53
CA GLY A 639 15.20 -9.75 -27.51
C GLY A 639 15.77 -10.91 -28.33
N ARG A 640 15.05 -12.04 -28.43
CA ARG A 640 15.54 -13.28 -29.08
C ARG A 640 16.10 -13.09 -30.50
N ASN A 641 15.47 -12.18 -31.26
CA ASN A 641 15.82 -11.84 -32.63
C ASN A 641 16.36 -10.41 -32.75
N GLY A 642 16.86 -9.85 -31.65
CA GLY A 642 17.27 -8.46 -31.57
C GLY A 642 18.59 -8.17 -32.28
N PHE A 643 18.73 -6.95 -32.82
CA PHE A 643 19.92 -6.53 -33.58
C PHE A 643 21.22 -6.54 -32.77
N GLU A 644 21.12 -6.33 -31.45
CA GLU A 644 22.23 -6.27 -30.50
C GLU A 644 22.18 -7.42 -29.47
N TYR A 645 21.54 -8.54 -29.80
CA TYR A 645 21.41 -9.71 -28.91
C TYR A 645 22.75 -10.23 -28.35
N MET A 646 23.84 -10.09 -29.12
CA MET A 646 25.18 -10.47 -28.67
C MET A 646 25.76 -9.54 -27.61
N MET A 647 25.28 -8.29 -27.53
CA MET A 647 25.69 -7.32 -26.53
C MET A 647 24.95 -7.52 -25.21
N PHE A 648 23.65 -7.79 -25.28
CA PHE A 648 22.81 -8.08 -24.13
C PHE A 648 21.61 -8.94 -24.52
N GLN A 649 21.26 -9.88 -23.63
CA GLN A 649 20.18 -10.84 -23.85
C GLN A 649 19.09 -10.57 -22.81
N LEU A 650 17.97 -10.00 -23.26
CA LEU A 650 16.88 -9.59 -22.35
C LEU A 650 16.22 -10.80 -21.70
N PHE A 651 15.89 -11.82 -22.51
CA PHE A 651 15.17 -13.04 -22.11
C PHE A 651 16.08 -14.26 -21.87
N LYS A 652 17.34 -14.01 -21.54
CA LYS A 652 18.26 -15.06 -21.10
C LYS A 652 19.04 -14.54 -19.91
N SER A 653 19.31 -15.41 -18.95
CA SER A 653 20.07 -15.06 -17.76
C SER A 653 21.22 -16.04 -17.52
N PRO A 654 22.32 -15.57 -16.86
CA PRO A 654 23.41 -16.44 -16.45
C PRO A 654 22.99 -17.37 -15.30
N ALA A 655 22.13 -16.87 -14.39
CA ALA A 655 21.33 -17.69 -13.48
C ALA A 655 20.02 -18.09 -14.18
N LYS A 656 18.94 -18.33 -13.43
CA LYS A 656 17.63 -18.68 -13.99
C LYS A 656 16.60 -17.58 -13.76
N ASP A 657 15.85 -17.26 -14.80
CA ASP A 657 14.65 -16.40 -14.79
C ASP A 657 14.86 -15.01 -14.14
N LEU A 658 16.02 -14.37 -14.36
CA LEU A 658 16.28 -13.00 -13.85
C LEU A 658 15.57 -11.93 -14.70
N LEU A 659 14.77 -11.06 -14.07
CA LEU A 659 13.92 -10.00 -14.67
C LEU A 659 12.73 -10.50 -15.49
N PHE A 660 12.97 -11.48 -16.35
CA PHE A 660 11.99 -12.13 -17.22
C PHE A 660 12.30 -13.61 -17.24
N SER A 661 11.31 -14.43 -17.57
CA SER A 661 11.56 -15.86 -17.70
C SER A 661 12.46 -16.19 -18.90
N ASP A 662 13.39 -17.13 -18.73
CA ASP A 662 14.39 -17.52 -19.73
C ASP A 662 13.79 -18.26 -20.94
N ASP A 663 12.49 -18.55 -20.94
CA ASP A 663 11.71 -19.11 -22.05
C ASP A 663 10.78 -18.09 -22.70
N THR A 664 10.89 -16.82 -22.32
CA THR A 664 10.21 -15.73 -23.02
C THR A 664 10.75 -15.62 -24.43
N GLU A 665 9.84 -15.62 -25.40
CA GLU A 665 10.11 -15.37 -26.82
C GLU A 665 10.08 -13.88 -27.11
N CYS A 666 9.04 -13.20 -26.62
CA CYS A 666 8.87 -11.76 -26.75
C CYS A 666 7.96 -11.22 -25.65
N LEU A 667 7.86 -9.89 -25.57
CA LEU A 667 6.80 -9.21 -24.84
C LEU A 667 5.67 -8.86 -25.81
N ALA A 668 4.49 -9.43 -25.59
CA ALA A 668 3.32 -9.30 -26.46
C ALA A 668 2.31 -8.27 -25.95
N ASN A 669 1.56 -7.70 -26.90
CA ASN A 669 0.46 -6.78 -26.63
C ASN A 669 -0.70 -7.48 -25.91
N LEU A 670 -1.30 -6.76 -24.96
CA LEU A 670 -2.42 -7.27 -24.16
C LEU A 670 -3.77 -7.22 -24.87
N GLN A 671 -3.85 -6.60 -26.05
CA GLN A 671 -5.10 -6.34 -26.76
C GLN A 671 -6.09 -5.57 -25.85
N ASP A 672 -7.24 -6.14 -25.54
CA ASP A 672 -8.27 -5.57 -24.67
C ASP A 672 -8.08 -5.88 -23.17
N ARG A 673 -7.04 -6.65 -22.81
CA ARG A 673 -6.77 -7.14 -21.45
C ARG A 673 -5.88 -6.19 -20.63
N THR A 674 -6.19 -4.90 -20.65
CA THR A 674 -5.38 -3.84 -20.01
C THR A 674 -5.67 -3.63 -18.52
N THR A 675 -6.61 -4.37 -17.94
CA THR A 675 -6.85 -4.39 -16.48
C THR A 675 -6.50 -5.76 -15.91
N TYR A 676 -6.12 -5.82 -14.64
CA TYR A 676 -5.78 -7.10 -14.01
C TYR A 676 -6.94 -8.10 -14.07
N GLN A 677 -8.19 -7.65 -13.97
CA GLN A 677 -9.34 -8.54 -14.04
C GLN A 677 -9.50 -9.18 -15.42
N LYS A 678 -9.35 -8.39 -16.48
CA LYS A 678 -9.44 -8.91 -17.85
C LYS A 678 -8.21 -9.75 -18.21
N TYR A 679 -7.04 -9.39 -17.69
CA TYR A 679 -5.80 -10.11 -17.93
C TYR A 679 -5.79 -11.48 -17.27
N LEU A 680 -6.14 -11.54 -15.98
CA LEU A 680 -6.17 -12.77 -15.21
C LEU A 680 -7.34 -13.68 -15.59
N GLY A 681 -8.47 -13.10 -15.99
CA GLY A 681 -9.67 -13.83 -16.34
C GLY A 681 -10.50 -14.26 -15.12
N PRO A 682 -11.80 -14.52 -15.31
CA PRO A 682 -12.73 -14.80 -14.22
C PRO A 682 -12.40 -16.12 -13.49
N GLU A 683 -11.94 -17.15 -14.19
CA GLU A 683 -11.64 -18.45 -13.59
C GLU A 683 -10.50 -18.36 -12.57
N TYR A 684 -9.41 -17.67 -12.95
CA TYR A 684 -8.26 -17.48 -12.06
C TYR A 684 -8.60 -16.55 -10.89
N LEU A 685 -9.37 -15.49 -11.14
CA LEU A 685 -9.85 -14.61 -10.06
C LEU A 685 -10.75 -15.34 -9.07
N GLN A 686 -11.61 -16.25 -9.54
CA GLN A 686 -12.43 -17.07 -8.65
C GLN A 686 -11.57 -18.03 -7.81
N ALA A 687 -10.52 -18.62 -8.42
CA ALA A 687 -9.58 -19.46 -7.68
C ALA A 687 -8.87 -18.67 -6.56
N ILE A 688 -8.39 -17.46 -6.87
CA ILE A 688 -7.79 -16.56 -5.85
C ILE A 688 -8.83 -16.18 -4.79
N ALA A 689 -10.06 -15.82 -5.18
CA ALA A 689 -11.10 -15.41 -4.24
C ALA A 689 -11.40 -16.51 -3.20
N ASN A 690 -11.42 -17.78 -3.64
CA ASN A 690 -11.65 -18.93 -2.76
C ASN A 690 -10.55 -19.10 -1.70
N VAL A 691 -9.29 -18.76 -2.02
CA VAL A 691 -8.16 -18.86 -1.09
C VAL A 691 -7.70 -17.51 -0.54
N LYS A 692 -8.43 -16.42 -0.79
CA LYS A 692 -8.03 -15.06 -0.41
C LYS A 692 -7.73 -14.95 1.09
N HIS A 693 -8.54 -15.60 1.92
CA HIS A 693 -8.37 -15.62 3.37
C HIS A 693 -7.17 -16.45 3.84
N CYS A 694 -6.56 -17.25 2.95
CA CYS A 694 -5.31 -17.97 3.18
C CYS A 694 -4.09 -17.21 2.65
N LEU A 695 -4.28 -16.09 1.93
CA LEU A 695 -3.18 -15.26 1.43
C LEU A 695 -2.79 -14.26 2.52
N CYS A 696 -1.73 -14.56 3.26
CA CYS A 696 -1.13 -13.63 4.22
C CYS A 696 -0.23 -12.63 3.46
N SER A 697 -0.81 -11.55 2.91
CA SER A 697 -0.09 -10.48 2.22
C SER A 697 -0.36 -9.14 2.88
N GLU A 698 0.64 -8.62 3.60
CA GLU A 698 0.53 -7.32 4.28
C GLU A 698 0.33 -6.18 3.28
N LEU A 699 0.89 -6.30 2.06
CA LEU A 699 0.68 -5.31 1.01
C LEU A 699 -0.75 -5.34 0.46
N LEU A 700 -1.34 -6.52 0.27
CA LEU A 700 -2.72 -6.65 -0.17
C LEU A 700 -3.68 -6.00 0.84
N ASP A 701 -3.43 -6.22 2.14
CA ASP A 701 -4.21 -5.59 3.21
C ASP A 701 -4.05 -4.07 3.17
N ALA A 702 -2.83 -3.55 2.99
CA ALA A 702 -2.58 -2.13 2.82
C ALA A 702 -3.34 -1.55 1.61
N CYS A 703 -3.21 -2.15 0.43
CA CYS A 703 -3.83 -1.65 -0.79
C CYS A 703 -5.36 -1.74 -0.81
N THR A 704 -5.95 -2.62 0.01
CA THR A 704 -7.41 -2.76 0.11
C THR A 704 -8.04 -2.01 1.29
N PHE A 705 -7.22 -1.41 2.16
CA PHE A 705 -7.66 -0.74 3.39
C PHE A 705 -8.71 0.36 3.18
N HIS A 706 -8.58 1.16 2.11
CA HIS A 706 -9.55 2.22 1.74
C HIS A 706 -10.66 1.74 0.78
N GLY A 707 -10.56 0.50 0.32
CA GLY A 707 -11.43 -0.08 -0.70
C GLY A 707 -12.62 -0.88 -0.17
N ASN A 708 -12.69 -1.10 1.15
CA ASN A 708 -13.87 -1.65 1.82
C ASN A 708 -15.00 -0.63 1.87
#